data_AF-A0AAN9G2X7-F1
#
_entry.id   AF-A0AAN9G2X7-F1
#
_cell.length_a   1.000
_cell.length_b   1.000
_cell.length_c   1.000
_cell.angle_alpha   90.00
_cell.angle_beta   90.00
_cell.angle_gamma   90.00
#
_symmetry.space_group_name_H-M   'P 1'
#
loop_
_entity.id
_entity.type
_entity.pdbx_description
1 polymer ?
#
loop_
_entity_poly.entity_id
_entity_poly.type
_entity_poly.pdbx_seq_one_letter_code
_entity_poly.pdbx_strand_id
1 'polypeptide(L)'
;MDDPLKTCPICNEPCDVEFNTLGKKGCARIKDSSQRRQNRTVQPTVGQRVHIECRRDYTNDNNIKKDLRQQNRDTDKTELGERSTRSKQHRFDFASCCFFCGTRVNLSKTRGPDEAYRVRTLSLKTEILKKCDERNDEWADIVKGKLEFARDLHAADAVYHITCNCNFRALGLSIPKRYNDKPGAYALTNAPSRSVGRPPDTEKLEVFEKTAEYLINHDDEQITIGELVQKMQEFSGGVGYTTKWMKEKLLERVDEKIIIANILGKSNVVTFRTTAKSILHDFYSSPKTNDDESEKLKLVKAAAALIKNEIKAASATTNKEYPTSEDISSGAYNLDFVPQSLQLFLRLIFSEKDADNKIASVGQAIVQAARPRVVIAPLQIGLGVQMHHHFGSRYLIDVLNAMGFSSSYTEVQRFEANAAVSQSTDIPGCAKNVILQYVADNVDHNSCTLDGYNSFHGMGMIATTTPGTRRTTPIPRLDVTSKDSKEKGTIDIVYFQSKAVHFGNTTYRELENLRAVDPSIHLDVLWKVVWPLKPARPSWSGTMQAVHNDRHPGKSSVFFLPMIDMNPGDLTCIHSTLLFTAKEAKRHGSTPVLTFDQPLFWKAHEIVANKPDDADLASIVLRLGGFHMEMSFLGCIGRLMEGRRC
;
A
#
# COMPACT_ATOMS: atom_id res chain seq x y z
N MET A 1 0.00 -57.67 -11.12
CA MET A 1 1.39 -57.84 -11.56
C MET A 1 1.90 -56.45 -11.89
N ASP A 2 2.63 -55.83 -10.97
CA ASP A 2 3.12 -54.46 -11.16
C ASP A 2 4.27 -54.46 -12.17
N ASP A 3 4.14 -53.60 -13.19
CA ASP A 3 5.15 -53.41 -14.22
C ASP A 3 6.42 -52.81 -13.58
N PRO A 4 7.55 -53.55 -13.50
CA PRO A 4 8.76 -53.08 -12.82
C PRO A 4 9.40 -51.85 -13.49
N LEU A 5 8.95 -51.47 -14.69
CA LEU A 5 9.38 -50.24 -15.35
C LEU A 5 8.64 -48.99 -14.85
N LYS A 6 7.52 -49.15 -14.14
CA LYS A 6 6.71 -48.04 -13.62
C LYS A 6 7.01 -47.69 -12.16
N THR A 7 7.85 -48.44 -11.45
CA THR A 7 8.21 -48.15 -10.06
C THR A 7 9.55 -47.42 -9.98
N CYS A 8 9.60 -46.41 -9.10
CA CYS A 8 10.78 -45.59 -8.86
C CYS A 8 11.88 -46.43 -8.17
N PRO A 9 13.10 -46.54 -8.72
CA PRO A 9 14.17 -47.36 -8.13
C PRO A 9 14.75 -46.80 -6.82
N ILE A 10 14.37 -45.57 -6.43
CA ILE A 10 14.91 -44.89 -5.24
C ILE A 10 13.95 -45.04 -4.04
N CYS A 11 12.65 -44.84 -4.25
CA CYS A 11 11.64 -44.93 -3.18
C CYS A 11 10.73 -46.17 -3.27
N ASN A 12 10.86 -46.99 -4.32
CA ASN A 12 10.03 -48.17 -4.60
C ASN A 12 8.51 -47.91 -4.74
N GLU A 13 8.10 -46.65 -4.96
CA GLU A 13 6.70 -46.28 -5.22
C GLU A 13 6.41 -46.16 -6.73
N PRO A 14 5.15 -46.37 -7.17
CA PRO A 14 4.73 -46.21 -8.56
C PRO A 14 4.86 -44.75 -9.04
N CYS A 15 5.35 -44.58 -10.27
CA CYS A 15 5.55 -43.29 -10.94
C CYS A 15 4.38 -42.97 -11.88
N ASP A 16 3.29 -42.47 -11.30
CA ASP A 16 2.05 -42.15 -12.03
C ASP A 16 2.02 -40.73 -12.59
N VAL A 17 2.71 -39.77 -11.95
CA VAL A 17 2.75 -38.35 -12.35
C VAL A 17 4.17 -37.80 -12.15
N GLU A 18 4.64 -36.92 -13.05
CA GLU A 18 5.95 -36.24 -12.98
C GLU A 18 7.20 -37.15 -12.80
N PHE A 19 7.46 -37.99 -13.80
CA PHE A 19 8.62 -38.88 -13.81
C PHE A 19 9.56 -38.61 -14.99
N ASN A 20 10.82 -38.99 -14.82
CA ASN A 20 11.80 -39.11 -15.89
C ASN A 20 12.00 -40.58 -16.26
N THR A 21 12.15 -40.87 -17.54
CA THR A 21 12.58 -42.21 -18.01
C THR A 21 14.11 -42.28 -18.03
N LEU A 22 14.68 -43.29 -17.37
CA LEU A 22 16.13 -43.41 -17.21
C LEU A 22 16.82 -43.91 -18.49
N GLY A 23 17.61 -43.02 -19.12
CA GLY A 23 18.59 -43.42 -20.14
C GLY A 23 19.89 -43.96 -19.53
N LYS A 24 20.80 -44.47 -20.37
CA LYS A 24 22.11 -45.04 -19.95
C LYS A 24 22.90 -44.11 -19.01
N LYS A 25 22.96 -42.81 -19.31
CA LYS A 25 23.63 -41.79 -18.46
C LYS A 25 22.93 -41.58 -17.11
N GLY A 26 21.59 -41.69 -17.08
CA GLY A 26 20.80 -41.56 -15.86
C GLY A 26 21.04 -42.71 -14.89
N CYS A 27 21.03 -43.94 -15.40
CA CYS A 27 21.36 -45.13 -14.62
C CYS A 27 22.77 -45.06 -14.03
N ALA A 28 23.77 -44.64 -14.82
CA ALA A 28 25.15 -44.51 -14.37
C ALA A 28 25.28 -43.51 -13.20
N ARG A 29 24.63 -42.35 -13.28
CA ARG A 29 24.70 -41.32 -12.24
C ARG A 29 24.03 -41.74 -10.92
N ILE A 30 22.92 -42.49 -11.00
CA ILE A 30 22.25 -43.02 -9.81
C ILE A 30 23.10 -44.14 -9.18
N LYS A 31 23.72 -45.01 -9.97
CA LYS A 31 24.66 -46.04 -9.48
C LYS A 31 25.89 -45.42 -8.80
N ASP A 32 26.48 -44.38 -9.37
CA ASP A 32 27.58 -43.63 -8.74
C ASP A 32 27.14 -43.00 -7.40
N SER A 33 25.97 -42.36 -7.38
CA SER A 33 25.43 -41.74 -6.15
C SER A 33 25.15 -42.78 -5.06
N SER A 34 24.63 -43.96 -5.44
CA SER A 34 24.41 -45.10 -4.54
C SER A 34 25.74 -45.65 -3.97
N GLN A 35 26.78 -45.77 -4.79
CA GLN A 35 28.12 -46.16 -4.33
C GLN A 35 28.70 -45.14 -3.35
N ARG A 36 28.57 -43.84 -3.65
CA ARG A 36 29.07 -42.76 -2.80
C ARG A 36 28.33 -42.65 -1.47
N ARG A 37 27.05 -43.07 -1.41
CA ARG A 37 26.26 -43.19 -0.16
C ARG A 37 26.53 -44.49 0.61
N GLN A 38 27.43 -45.36 0.13
CA GLN A 38 27.68 -46.71 0.65
C GLN A 38 26.41 -47.59 0.73
N ASN A 39 25.33 -47.20 0.05
CA ASN A 39 24.04 -47.88 0.06
C ASN A 39 23.84 -48.55 -1.30
N ARG A 40 24.39 -49.77 -1.46
CA ARG A 40 24.47 -50.53 -2.73
C ARG A 40 23.15 -51.16 -3.20
N THR A 41 22.02 -50.69 -2.69
CA THR A 41 20.70 -51.31 -2.90
C THR A 41 19.98 -50.84 -4.16
N VAL A 42 20.32 -49.65 -4.68
CA VAL A 42 19.61 -49.05 -5.83
C VAL A 42 20.21 -49.51 -7.16
N GLN A 43 19.50 -50.38 -7.88
CA GLN A 43 19.90 -50.90 -9.20
C GLN A 43 18.93 -50.45 -10.30
N PRO A 44 19.12 -49.25 -10.90
CA PRO A 44 18.23 -48.74 -11.93
C PRO A 44 18.45 -49.45 -13.28
N THR A 45 17.36 -49.76 -13.98
CA THR A 45 17.37 -50.34 -15.34
C THR A 45 17.09 -49.26 -16.40
N VAL A 46 17.67 -49.40 -17.60
CA VAL A 46 17.42 -48.46 -18.70
C VAL A 46 15.97 -48.59 -19.15
N GLY A 47 15.25 -47.47 -19.23
CA GLY A 47 13.81 -47.42 -19.54
C GLY A 47 12.90 -47.36 -18.30
N GLN A 48 13.45 -47.48 -17.09
CA GLN A 48 12.67 -47.39 -15.84
C GLN A 48 12.31 -45.94 -15.49
N ARG A 49 11.11 -45.72 -14.94
CA ARG A 49 10.65 -44.40 -14.47
C ARG A 49 11.24 -44.06 -13.10
N VAL A 50 11.59 -42.79 -12.89
CA VAL A 50 12.04 -42.25 -11.61
C VAL A 50 11.39 -40.89 -11.36
N HIS A 51 10.91 -40.64 -10.14
CA HIS A 51 10.41 -39.31 -9.79
C HIS A 51 11.50 -38.25 -9.98
N ILE A 52 11.12 -37.09 -10.53
CA ILE A 52 12.04 -35.99 -10.80
C ILE A 52 12.73 -35.55 -9.50
N GLU A 53 11.97 -35.44 -8.42
CA GLU A 53 12.48 -35.04 -7.10
C GLU A 53 13.40 -36.09 -6.49
N CYS A 54 13.01 -37.38 -6.49
CA CYS A 54 13.87 -38.46 -6.01
C CYS A 54 15.21 -38.46 -6.74
N ARG A 55 15.23 -38.28 -8.06
CA ARG A 55 16.48 -38.20 -8.84
C ARG A 55 17.31 -36.98 -8.42
N ARG A 56 16.70 -35.81 -8.29
CA ARG A 56 17.37 -34.56 -7.91
C ARG A 56 18.04 -34.72 -6.54
N ASP A 57 17.30 -35.21 -5.55
CA ASP A 57 17.76 -35.24 -4.17
C ASP A 57 18.76 -36.37 -3.92
N TYR A 58 18.56 -37.52 -4.56
CA TYR A 58 19.45 -38.67 -4.43
C TYR A 58 20.81 -38.44 -5.08
N THR A 59 20.85 -37.73 -6.22
CA THR A 59 22.11 -37.43 -6.95
C THR A 59 22.79 -36.12 -6.53
N ASN A 60 22.25 -35.40 -5.54
CA ASN A 60 22.83 -34.15 -5.02
C ASN A 60 23.97 -34.42 -4.03
N ASP A 61 25.15 -33.86 -4.30
CA ASP A 61 26.36 -34.02 -3.48
C ASP A 61 26.22 -33.57 -2.02
N ASN A 62 25.43 -32.53 -1.76
CA ASN A 62 25.22 -32.03 -0.39
C ASN A 62 24.39 -33.02 0.43
N ASN A 63 23.40 -33.67 -0.20
CA ASN A 63 22.59 -34.69 0.44
C ASN A 63 23.40 -35.98 0.68
N ILE A 64 24.31 -36.35 -0.24
CA ILE A 64 25.23 -37.49 -0.04
C ILE A 64 26.11 -37.25 1.19
N LYS A 65 26.70 -36.04 1.32
CA LYS A 65 27.53 -35.66 2.48
C LYS A 65 26.73 -35.65 3.79
N LYS A 66 25.44 -35.29 3.74
CA LYS A 66 24.56 -35.28 4.91
C LYS A 66 24.27 -36.70 5.39
N ASP A 67 23.96 -37.62 4.48
CA ASP A 67 23.69 -39.03 4.82
C ASP A 67 24.91 -39.74 5.41
N LEU A 68 26.10 -39.52 4.84
CA LEU A 68 27.35 -40.08 5.37
C LEU A 68 27.66 -39.57 6.79
N ARG A 69 27.32 -38.31 7.10
CA ARG A 69 27.46 -37.74 8.45
C ARG A 69 26.46 -38.34 9.44
N GLN A 70 25.28 -38.72 8.97
CA GLN A 70 24.25 -39.36 9.77
C GLN A 70 24.63 -40.82 10.08
N GLN A 71 25.07 -41.58 9.07
CA GLN A 71 25.54 -42.96 9.22
C GLN A 71 26.74 -43.07 10.18
N ASN A 72 27.68 -42.12 10.14
CA ASN A 72 28.81 -42.09 11.09
C ASN A 72 28.40 -41.75 12.53
N ARG A 73 27.25 -41.09 12.75
CA ARG A 73 26.72 -40.86 14.12
C ARG A 73 26.03 -42.08 14.70
N ASP A 74 25.49 -42.95 13.86
CA ASP A 74 24.76 -44.14 14.28
C ASP A 74 25.70 -45.35 14.45
N THR A 75 26.88 -45.35 13.84
CA THR A 75 27.93 -46.38 14.05
C THR A 75 28.72 -46.18 15.36
N ASP A 76 28.81 -44.95 15.87
CA ASP A 76 29.51 -44.62 17.14
C ASP A 76 28.75 -45.08 18.41
N LYS A 77 27.57 -45.69 18.27
CA LYS A 77 26.74 -46.18 19.40
C LYS A 77 26.83 -47.69 19.66
N THR A 78 27.61 -48.43 18.88
CA THR A 78 27.70 -49.90 19.01
C THR A 78 29.13 -50.39 18.82
N GLU A 79 30.00 -50.14 19.80
CA GLU A 79 31.07 -51.08 20.16
C GLU A 79 31.55 -50.80 21.60
N LEU A 80 31.67 -51.89 22.36
CA LEU A 80 31.74 -51.95 23.82
C LEU A 80 33.12 -51.59 24.38
N GLY A 81 33.11 -51.23 25.66
CA GLY A 81 34.26 -50.77 26.41
C GLY A 81 35.45 -51.71 26.47
N GLU A 82 36.63 -51.09 26.59
CA GLU A 82 37.74 -51.68 27.32
C GLU A 82 37.90 -50.96 28.66
N ARG A 83 37.80 -51.74 29.74
CA ARG A 83 38.23 -51.32 31.07
C ARG A 83 39.75 -51.16 31.04
N SER A 84 40.27 -49.94 31.15
CA SER A 84 41.69 -49.71 31.43
C SER A 84 41.89 -49.36 32.89
N THR A 85 42.68 -50.19 33.57
CA THR A 85 43.13 -50.07 34.95
C THR A 85 44.01 -48.83 35.19
N ARG A 86 44.11 -48.43 36.48
CA ARG A 86 44.91 -47.31 36.99
C ARG A 86 46.37 -47.35 36.50
N SER A 87 46.89 -46.19 36.11
CA SER A 87 48.27 -45.86 35.67
C SER A 87 48.54 -45.81 34.15
N LYS A 88 47.96 -44.81 33.47
CA LYS A 88 48.60 -44.12 32.33
C LYS A 88 48.39 -42.62 32.52
N GLN A 89 49.45 -41.88 32.87
CA GLN A 89 49.42 -40.41 32.86
C GLN A 89 49.20 -39.95 31.42
N HIS A 90 48.01 -39.44 31.11
CA HIS A 90 47.70 -38.85 29.80
C HIS A 90 48.54 -37.58 29.65
N ARG A 91 49.58 -37.60 28.80
CA ARG A 91 50.30 -36.38 28.41
C ARG A 91 49.32 -35.44 27.68
N PHE A 92 49.33 -34.16 28.04
CA PHE A 92 48.53 -33.14 27.36
C PHE A 92 49.04 -32.96 25.93
N ASP A 93 48.14 -33.03 24.95
CA ASP A 93 48.47 -32.86 23.54
C ASP A 93 48.30 -31.40 23.13
N PHE A 94 49.42 -30.69 23.00
CA PHE A 94 49.44 -29.28 22.60
C PHE A 94 48.95 -29.05 21.16
N ALA A 95 49.08 -30.02 20.26
CA ALA A 95 48.73 -29.85 18.86
C ALA A 95 47.21 -29.98 18.60
N SER A 96 46.50 -30.73 19.46
CA SER A 96 45.07 -30.98 19.29
C SER A 96 44.18 -30.38 20.39
N CYS A 97 44.73 -29.97 21.54
CA CYS A 97 43.97 -29.39 22.64
C CYS A 97 44.39 -27.95 22.95
N CYS A 98 43.41 -27.09 23.21
CA CYS A 98 43.63 -25.71 23.62
C CYS A 98 44.35 -25.68 24.97
N PHE A 99 45.55 -25.12 25.06
CA PHE A 99 46.29 -25.15 26.33
C PHE A 99 45.62 -24.33 27.46
N PHE A 100 44.75 -23.36 27.13
CA PHE A 100 43.97 -22.61 28.14
C PHE A 100 42.81 -23.40 28.75
N CYS A 101 41.92 -23.97 27.94
CA CYS A 101 40.70 -24.64 28.43
C CYS A 101 40.78 -26.17 28.41
N GLY A 102 41.79 -26.75 27.76
CA GLY A 102 42.01 -28.19 27.69
C GLY A 102 41.12 -28.96 26.70
N THR A 103 40.16 -28.31 26.05
CA THR A 103 39.28 -28.94 25.06
C THR A 103 39.94 -29.07 23.69
N ARG A 104 39.53 -30.09 22.92
CA ARG A 104 40.02 -30.32 21.56
C ARG A 104 39.65 -29.16 20.64
N VAL A 105 40.61 -28.74 19.81
CA VAL A 105 40.49 -27.62 18.88
C VAL A 105 40.20 -28.12 17.47
N ASN A 106 39.30 -27.43 16.77
CA ASN A 106 39.09 -27.63 15.35
C ASN A 106 39.54 -26.39 14.56
N LEU A 107 40.73 -26.48 13.95
CA LEU A 107 41.33 -25.39 13.15
C LEU A 107 40.60 -25.09 11.83
N SER A 108 39.61 -25.89 11.42
CA SER A 108 38.84 -25.62 10.20
C SER A 108 37.80 -24.50 10.38
N LYS A 109 37.53 -24.06 11.61
CA LYS A 109 36.59 -22.97 11.91
C LYS A 109 37.33 -21.63 11.89
N THR A 110 37.02 -20.80 10.90
CA THR A 110 37.66 -19.48 10.69
C THR A 110 36.85 -18.29 11.20
N ARG A 111 35.63 -18.50 11.71
CA ARG A 111 34.78 -17.45 12.29
C ARG A 111 33.93 -17.99 13.43
N GLY A 112 33.84 -17.22 14.51
CA GLY A 112 32.97 -17.49 15.65
C GLY A 112 33.72 -17.88 16.92
N PRO A 113 33.01 -18.30 17.97
CA PRO A 113 33.60 -18.46 19.30
C PRO A 113 34.55 -19.67 19.47
N ASP A 114 34.57 -20.58 18.49
CA ASP A 114 35.48 -21.74 18.44
C ASP A 114 36.68 -21.48 17.52
N GLU A 115 36.86 -20.23 17.08
CA GLU A 115 38.00 -19.83 16.26
C GLU A 115 39.30 -19.96 17.08
N ALA A 116 40.30 -20.60 16.48
CA ALA A 116 41.53 -21.00 17.16
C ALA A 116 42.75 -20.79 16.27
N TYR A 117 43.89 -20.53 16.91
CA TYR A 117 45.17 -20.33 16.25
C TYR A 117 46.25 -21.25 16.80
N ARG A 118 47.25 -21.52 15.96
CA ARG A 118 48.53 -22.08 16.39
C ARG A 118 49.41 -20.97 16.95
N VAL A 119 50.20 -21.30 17.97
CA VAL A 119 51.24 -20.41 18.50
C VAL A 119 52.32 -20.22 17.43
N ARG A 120 52.57 -18.96 17.05
CA ARG A 120 53.56 -18.59 16.01
C ARG A 120 54.76 -17.83 16.54
N THR A 121 54.71 -17.36 17.79
CA THR A 121 55.74 -16.49 18.37
C THR A 121 56.32 -17.10 19.64
N LEU A 122 57.65 -17.04 19.76
CA LEU A 122 58.38 -17.50 20.94
C LEU A 122 58.09 -16.62 22.17
N SER A 123 57.74 -15.35 21.97
CA SER A 123 57.42 -14.40 23.05
C SER A 123 56.10 -14.69 23.76
N LEU A 124 55.17 -15.41 23.11
CA LEU A 124 53.83 -15.64 23.64
C LEU A 124 53.86 -16.43 24.96
N LYS A 125 54.78 -17.38 25.10
CA LYS A 125 54.94 -18.16 26.33
C LYS A 125 55.28 -17.25 27.51
N THR A 126 56.26 -16.36 27.33
CA THR A 126 56.72 -15.42 28.37
C THR A 126 55.62 -14.45 28.76
N GLU A 127 54.84 -13.94 27.80
CA GLU A 127 53.69 -13.06 28.08
C GLU A 127 52.59 -13.76 28.89
N ILE A 128 52.28 -15.01 28.56
CA ILE A 128 51.24 -15.77 29.27
C ILE A 128 51.71 -16.14 30.67
N LEU A 129 52.98 -16.52 30.87
CA LEU A 129 53.53 -16.78 32.20
C LEU A 129 53.47 -15.54 33.09
N LYS A 130 53.83 -14.36 32.57
CA LYS A 130 53.66 -13.09 33.30
C LYS A 130 52.20 -12.85 33.68
N LYS A 131 51.27 -13.16 32.77
CA LYS A 131 49.82 -13.06 33.05
C LYS A 131 49.33 -14.09 34.05
N CYS A 132 49.93 -15.28 34.12
CA CYS A 132 49.66 -16.25 35.18
C CYS A 132 50.01 -15.65 36.55
N ASP A 133 51.19 -15.03 36.66
CA ASP A 133 51.66 -14.41 37.91
C ASP A 133 50.78 -13.21 38.31
N GLU A 134 50.28 -12.43 37.34
CA GLU A 134 49.35 -11.31 37.60
C GLU A 134 47.94 -11.75 38.04
N ARG A 135 47.44 -12.89 37.54
CA ARG A 135 46.09 -13.39 37.86
C ARG A 135 46.03 -14.14 39.18
N ASN A 136 47.04 -14.96 39.47
CA ASN A 136 47.16 -15.75 40.68
C ASN A 136 45.87 -16.52 41.07
N ASP A 137 45.23 -17.16 40.08
CA ASP A 137 44.01 -17.96 40.24
C ASP A 137 44.21 -19.41 39.77
N GLU A 138 43.27 -20.30 40.10
CA GLU A 138 43.36 -21.73 39.76
C GLU A 138 43.52 -21.97 38.25
N TRP A 139 42.93 -21.11 37.42
CA TRP A 139 43.09 -21.19 35.97
C TRP A 139 44.52 -20.84 35.53
N ALA A 140 45.13 -19.82 36.15
CA ALA A 140 46.53 -19.47 35.93
C ALA A 140 47.47 -20.60 36.35
N ASP A 141 47.24 -21.28 37.46
CA ASP A 141 48.06 -22.41 37.93
C ASP A 141 48.02 -23.59 36.97
N ILE A 142 46.83 -23.95 36.47
CA ILE A 142 46.65 -25.03 35.49
C ILE A 142 47.37 -24.71 34.18
N VAL A 143 47.26 -23.47 33.70
CA VAL A 143 47.93 -23.03 32.47
C VAL A 143 49.45 -22.98 32.67
N LYS A 144 49.91 -22.44 33.80
CA LYS A 144 51.33 -22.37 34.16
C LYS A 144 51.94 -23.77 34.23
N GLY A 145 51.28 -24.70 34.90
CA GLY A 145 51.70 -26.11 34.95
C GLY A 145 51.85 -26.71 33.55
N LYS A 146 50.89 -26.51 32.63
CA LYS A 146 51.02 -26.98 31.23
C LYS A 146 52.23 -26.33 30.53
N LEU A 147 52.41 -25.02 30.69
CA LEU A 147 53.47 -24.27 30.02
C LEU A 147 54.88 -24.60 30.53
N GLU A 148 55.02 -25.02 31.79
CA GLU A 148 56.31 -25.46 32.35
C GLU A 148 56.82 -26.76 31.72
N PHE A 149 55.92 -27.68 31.33
CA PHE A 149 56.30 -28.93 30.66
C PHE A 149 56.62 -28.76 29.16
N ALA A 150 56.17 -27.68 28.52
CA ALA A 150 56.46 -27.41 27.11
C ALA A 150 57.60 -26.41 26.98
N ARG A 151 58.84 -26.85 26.69
CA ARG A 151 60.01 -25.94 26.55
C ARG A 151 59.77 -24.85 25.50
N ASP A 152 59.22 -25.22 24.34
CA ASP A 152 58.85 -24.32 23.25
C ASP A 152 57.44 -24.65 22.74
N LEU A 153 56.53 -23.67 22.79
CA LEU A 153 55.14 -23.83 22.33
C LEU A 153 55.03 -23.84 20.81
N HIS A 154 55.91 -23.14 20.11
CA HIS A 154 55.90 -23.11 18.65
C HIS A 154 56.37 -24.46 18.09
N ALA A 155 57.44 -25.03 18.66
CA ALA A 155 57.92 -26.37 18.30
C ALA A 155 56.93 -27.49 18.66
N ALA A 156 56.07 -27.29 19.68
CA ALA A 156 55.03 -28.22 20.08
C ALA A 156 53.71 -28.07 19.28
N ASP A 157 53.69 -27.27 18.21
CA ASP A 157 52.50 -26.97 17.41
C ASP A 157 51.30 -26.49 18.24
N ALA A 158 51.56 -25.80 19.37
CA ALA A 158 50.54 -25.53 20.37
C ALA A 158 49.36 -24.73 19.82
N VAL A 159 48.13 -25.13 20.15
CA VAL A 159 46.89 -24.44 19.71
C VAL A 159 46.13 -23.78 20.86
N TYR A 160 45.38 -22.73 20.56
CA TYR A 160 44.46 -22.09 21.50
C TYR A 160 43.23 -21.45 20.84
N HIS A 161 42.10 -21.45 21.53
CA HIS A 161 40.93 -20.66 21.15
C HIS A 161 41.17 -19.17 21.41
N ILE A 162 40.82 -18.31 20.45
CA ILE A 162 40.96 -16.85 20.60
C ILE A 162 40.22 -16.36 21.84
N THR A 163 38.97 -16.80 22.00
CA THR A 163 38.13 -16.41 23.14
C THR A 163 38.77 -16.80 24.48
N CYS A 164 39.47 -17.94 24.54
CA CYS A 164 40.20 -18.33 25.75
C CYS A 164 41.40 -17.42 26.03
N ASN A 165 42.18 -17.06 25.01
CA ASN A 165 43.30 -16.12 25.17
C ASN A 165 42.82 -14.71 25.58
N CYS A 166 41.73 -14.20 24.98
CA CYS A 166 41.14 -12.92 25.36
C CYS A 166 40.64 -12.92 26.80
N ASN A 167 39.86 -13.94 27.20
CA ASN A 167 39.37 -14.07 28.58
C ASN A 167 40.51 -14.25 29.58
N PHE A 168 41.56 -14.99 29.22
CA PHE A 168 42.70 -15.19 30.10
C PHE A 168 43.43 -13.87 30.35
N ARG A 169 43.60 -13.02 29.32
CA ARG A 169 44.28 -11.73 29.48
C ARG A 169 43.45 -10.67 30.23
N ALA A 170 42.13 -10.81 30.29
CA ALA A 170 41.24 -9.92 31.02
C ALA A 170 41.06 -10.40 32.48
N LEU A 171 41.50 -9.58 33.45
CA LEU A 171 41.34 -9.86 34.88
C LEU A 171 39.84 -10.01 35.24
N GLY A 172 39.50 -11.08 35.98
CA GLY A 172 38.14 -11.35 36.47
C GLY A 172 37.24 -12.22 35.58
N LEU A 173 37.72 -12.67 34.40
CA LEU A 173 36.97 -13.62 33.56
C LEU A 173 37.50 -15.05 33.73
N SER A 174 36.59 -16.03 33.75
CA SER A 174 36.93 -17.46 33.80
C SER A 174 36.94 -18.11 32.40
N ILE A 175 37.31 -19.39 32.34
CA ILE A 175 37.17 -20.22 31.13
C ILE A 175 35.74 -20.03 30.59
N PRO A 176 35.57 -19.70 29.29
CA PRO A 176 34.24 -19.54 28.72
C PRO A 176 33.35 -20.75 29.04
N LYS A 177 32.16 -20.52 29.60
CA LYS A 177 31.25 -21.58 30.10
C LYS A 177 31.09 -22.77 29.16
N ARG A 178 31.09 -22.52 27.84
CA ARG A 178 31.00 -23.54 26.78
C ARG A 178 32.12 -24.60 26.79
N TYR A 179 33.27 -24.29 27.39
CA TYR A 179 34.42 -25.18 27.51
C TYR A 179 34.57 -25.76 28.92
N ASN A 180 33.61 -25.50 29.81
CA ASN A 180 33.68 -25.84 31.24
C ASN A 180 33.09 -27.24 31.55
N ASP A 181 32.41 -27.88 30.60
CA ASP A 181 31.71 -29.16 30.82
C ASP A 181 32.53 -30.39 30.34
N LYS A 182 33.52 -30.76 31.18
CA LYS A 182 34.14 -32.11 31.45
C LYS A 182 34.91 -32.88 30.34
N PRO A 183 35.87 -33.80 30.68
CA PRO A 183 36.15 -34.42 31.99
C PRO A 183 37.61 -34.32 32.52
N GLY A 184 37.73 -34.07 33.83
CA GLY A 184 38.96 -34.16 34.64
C GLY A 184 38.81 -33.26 35.89
N ALA A 185 38.68 -33.85 37.07
CA ALA A 185 38.33 -33.25 38.38
C ALA A 185 39.06 -31.91 38.70
N TYR A 186 38.50 -30.94 39.44
CA TYR A 186 37.89 -31.01 40.77
C TYR A 186 36.68 -30.06 40.93
N ALA A 187 35.70 -30.49 41.72
CA ALA A 187 34.51 -29.71 42.05
C ALA A 187 34.75 -28.88 43.33
N LEU A 188 34.42 -27.59 43.30
CA LEU A 188 34.11 -26.81 44.50
C LEU A 188 32.86 -25.93 44.28
N THR A 189 31.85 -26.28 45.08
CA THR A 189 30.82 -25.44 45.73
C THR A 189 29.75 -24.72 44.90
N ASN A 190 28.55 -25.31 44.97
CA ASN A 190 27.20 -24.75 45.08
C ASN A 190 27.04 -23.22 44.96
N ALA A 191 26.40 -22.79 43.86
CA ALA A 191 25.47 -21.67 43.86
C ALA A 191 24.39 -21.91 42.77
N PRO A 192 23.11 -21.62 43.02
CA PRO A 192 22.07 -21.78 42.01
C PRO A 192 22.34 -20.83 40.83
N SER A 193 22.13 -21.36 39.63
CA SER A 193 22.27 -20.66 38.36
C SER A 193 21.52 -19.32 38.36
N ARG A 194 22.26 -18.21 38.51
CA ARG A 194 21.78 -16.88 38.10
C ARG A 194 21.77 -16.81 36.57
N SER A 195 20.63 -16.45 36.02
CA SER A 195 20.41 -16.13 34.61
C SER A 195 21.52 -15.23 34.08
N VAL A 196 22.03 -15.57 32.89
CA VAL A 196 23.01 -14.73 32.19
C VAL A 196 22.24 -13.60 31.52
N GLY A 197 22.26 -12.45 32.18
CA GLY A 197 21.80 -11.15 31.71
C GLY A 197 22.01 -10.12 32.83
N ARG A 198 22.21 -8.84 32.49
CA ARG A 198 21.90 -7.76 33.43
C ARG A 198 20.47 -8.04 33.93
N PRO A 199 20.16 -7.88 35.23
CA PRO A 199 18.78 -8.01 35.70
C PRO A 199 17.88 -7.23 34.74
N PRO A 200 16.72 -7.79 34.30
CA PRO A 200 15.75 -6.98 33.56
C PRO A 200 15.54 -5.74 34.41
N ASP A 201 15.91 -4.60 33.83
CA ASP A 201 15.75 -3.30 34.45
C ASP A 201 14.25 -3.18 34.70
N THR A 202 13.82 -3.41 35.94
CA THR A 202 12.41 -3.62 36.31
C THR A 202 11.58 -2.43 35.92
N GLU A 203 12.17 -1.24 36.01
CA GLU A 203 11.59 0.02 35.54
C GLU A 203 11.38 0.02 34.03
N LYS A 204 12.36 -0.44 33.23
CA LYS A 204 12.19 -0.57 31.77
C LYS A 204 11.26 -1.69 31.36
N LEU A 205 11.14 -2.75 32.17
CA LEU A 205 10.21 -3.84 31.92
C LEU A 205 8.77 -3.37 32.19
N GLU A 206 8.53 -2.64 33.27
CA GLU A 206 7.24 -2.01 33.58
C GLU A 206 6.85 -0.96 32.53
N VAL A 207 7.81 -0.12 32.10
CA VAL A 207 7.58 0.83 31.01
C VAL A 207 7.30 0.10 29.69
N PHE A 208 8.00 -1.01 29.42
CA PHE A 208 7.70 -1.86 28.27
C PHE A 208 6.30 -2.47 28.37
N GLU A 209 5.88 -2.95 29.55
CA GLU A 209 4.54 -3.48 29.77
C GLU A 209 3.47 -2.41 29.53
N LYS A 210 3.67 -1.18 30.02
CA LYS A 210 2.80 -0.04 29.70
C LYS A 210 2.77 0.30 28.20
N THR A 211 3.92 0.19 27.53
CA THR A 211 4.02 0.44 26.08
C THR A 211 3.33 -0.68 25.26
N ALA A 212 3.42 -1.92 25.71
CA ALA A 212 2.75 -3.07 25.10
C ALA A 212 1.23 -3.04 25.36
N GLU A 213 0.81 -2.63 26.55
CA GLU A 213 -0.60 -2.41 26.89
C GLU A 213 -1.18 -1.23 26.10
N TYR A 214 -0.41 -0.14 25.91
CA TYR A 214 -0.75 0.94 24.99
C TYR A 214 -0.95 0.42 23.55
N LEU A 215 -0.05 -0.42 23.05
CA LEU A 215 -0.15 -1.04 21.73
C LEU A 215 -1.39 -1.93 21.58
N ILE A 216 -1.76 -2.69 22.62
CA ILE A 216 -2.96 -3.55 22.64
C ILE A 216 -4.25 -2.71 22.72
N ASN A 217 -4.23 -1.63 23.50
CA ASN A 217 -5.37 -0.74 23.69
C ASN A 217 -5.61 0.22 22.52
N HIS A 218 -4.58 0.48 21.69
CA HIS A 218 -4.62 1.29 20.47
C HIS A 218 -4.45 0.43 19.20
N ASP A 219 -5.15 -0.72 19.17
CA ASP A 219 -5.17 -1.70 18.08
C ASP A 219 -5.77 -1.16 16.75
N ASP A 220 -6.22 0.09 16.74
CA ASP A 220 -6.69 0.90 15.61
C ASP A 220 -5.56 1.64 14.87
N GLU A 221 -4.36 1.75 15.46
CA GLU A 221 -3.22 2.43 14.85
C GLU A 221 -2.19 1.48 14.24
N GLN A 222 -1.85 1.67 12.96
CA GLN A 222 -0.60 1.14 12.41
C GLN A 222 0.55 1.94 13.02
N ILE A 223 1.24 1.33 13.98
CA ILE A 223 2.39 1.93 14.66
C ILE A 223 3.67 1.23 14.22
N THR A 224 4.70 2.02 13.95
CA THR A 224 6.04 1.50 13.65
C THR A 224 6.79 1.17 14.93
N ILE A 225 7.77 0.28 14.84
CA ILE A 225 8.69 0.02 15.96
C ILE A 225 9.40 1.31 16.41
N GLY A 226 9.66 2.25 15.50
CA GLY A 226 10.27 3.55 15.84
C GLY A 226 9.34 4.41 16.71
N GLU A 227 8.06 4.51 16.35
CA GLU A 227 7.05 5.24 17.13
C GLU A 227 6.80 4.58 18.49
N LEU A 228 6.83 3.24 18.56
CA LEU A 228 6.76 2.50 19.82
C LEU A 228 7.95 2.79 20.75
N VAL A 229 9.17 2.90 20.18
CA VAL A 229 10.36 3.30 20.94
C VAL A 229 10.23 4.74 21.44
N GLN A 230 9.68 5.64 20.64
CA GLN A 230 9.41 7.02 21.06
C GLN A 230 8.36 7.07 22.18
N LYS A 231 7.28 6.30 22.09
CA LYS A 231 6.29 6.15 23.17
C LYS A 231 6.90 5.58 24.44
N MET A 232 7.80 4.60 24.31
CA MET A 232 8.56 4.08 25.44
C MET A 232 9.47 5.15 26.07
N GLN A 233 10.08 6.03 25.26
CA GLN A 233 10.88 7.16 25.75
C GLN A 233 10.02 8.19 26.48
N GLU A 234 8.80 8.47 25.99
CA GLU A 234 7.82 9.34 26.66
C GLU A 234 7.44 8.78 28.03
N PHE A 235 7.17 7.47 28.14
CA PHE A 235 6.80 6.83 29.39
C PHE A 235 7.96 6.63 30.39
N SER A 236 9.22 6.67 29.93
CA SER A 236 10.42 6.49 30.76
C SER A 236 11.22 7.78 31.03
N GLY A 237 10.77 8.94 30.52
CA GLY A 237 11.52 10.19 30.65
C GLY A 237 12.85 10.21 29.86
N GLY A 238 12.94 9.46 28.75
CA GLY A 238 14.06 9.52 27.81
C GLY A 238 14.87 8.23 27.61
N VAL A 239 14.53 7.12 28.27
CA VAL A 239 15.29 5.85 28.17
C VAL A 239 14.47 4.73 27.52
N GLY A 240 14.36 4.76 26.19
CA GLY A 240 13.70 3.71 25.40
C GLY A 240 14.61 2.54 25.02
N TYR A 241 14.00 1.43 24.60
CA TYR A 241 14.72 0.33 23.95
C TYR A 241 15.24 0.75 22.57
N THR A 242 16.24 0.01 22.08
CA THR A 242 16.62 0.13 20.66
C THR A 242 15.53 -0.51 19.79
N THR A 243 15.38 -0.07 18.55
CA THR A 243 14.40 -0.64 17.60
C THR A 243 14.59 -2.15 17.43
N LYS A 244 15.83 -2.64 17.43
CA LYS A 244 16.14 -4.08 17.39
C LYS A 244 15.65 -4.80 18.65
N TRP A 245 15.88 -4.23 19.83
CA TRP A 245 15.49 -4.84 21.10
C TRP A 245 13.98 -4.80 21.33
N MET A 246 13.32 -3.70 20.93
CA MET A 246 11.86 -3.61 20.90
C MET A 246 11.26 -4.69 20.01
N LYS A 247 11.85 -4.93 18.83
CA LYS A 247 11.41 -5.97 17.90
C LYS A 247 11.51 -7.37 18.51
N GLU A 248 12.67 -7.72 19.08
CA GLU A 248 12.89 -9.02 19.73
C GLU A 248 11.93 -9.21 20.92
N LYS A 249 11.73 -8.18 21.76
CA LYS A 249 10.83 -8.25 22.92
C LYS A 249 9.35 -8.36 22.56
N LEU A 250 8.90 -7.69 21.50
CA LEU A 250 7.52 -7.82 21.00
C LEU A 250 7.26 -9.22 20.45
N LEU A 251 8.24 -9.83 19.76
CA LEU A 251 8.14 -11.20 19.27
C LEU A 251 8.12 -12.22 20.42
N GLU A 252 8.90 -12.01 21.49
CA GLU A 252 8.93 -12.89 22.67
C GLU A 252 7.62 -12.85 23.50
N ARG A 253 6.93 -11.70 23.56
CA ARG A 253 5.71 -11.53 24.39
C ARG A 253 4.44 -11.88 23.63
N VAL A 254 4.44 -11.70 22.31
CA VAL A 254 3.23 -11.77 21.47
C VAL A 254 3.40 -12.86 20.42
N ASP A 255 3.74 -14.05 20.89
CA ASP A 255 3.92 -15.24 20.06
C ASP A 255 2.60 -15.55 19.33
N GLU A 256 2.61 -15.40 17.99
CA GLU A 256 1.51 -15.58 17.03
C GLU A 256 0.55 -14.41 16.73
N LYS A 257 0.45 -13.37 17.57
CA LYS A 257 -0.55 -12.30 17.38
C LYS A 257 -0.03 -11.06 16.65
N ILE A 258 1.26 -10.94 16.27
CA ILE A 258 1.82 -9.76 15.58
C ILE A 258 2.62 -10.12 14.32
N ILE A 259 2.35 -9.44 13.20
CA ILE A 259 3.17 -9.40 11.98
C ILE A 259 3.90 -8.05 11.92
N ILE A 260 5.20 -8.10 11.68
CA ILE A 260 6.04 -6.93 11.43
C ILE A 260 6.35 -6.89 9.93
N ALA A 261 5.76 -5.97 9.19
CA ALA A 261 5.87 -5.86 7.75
C ALA A 261 6.37 -4.49 7.30
N ASN A 262 6.90 -4.43 6.08
CA ASN A 262 7.17 -3.16 5.40
C ASN A 262 5.92 -2.79 4.58
N ILE A 263 5.23 -1.72 4.97
CA ILE A 263 3.99 -1.28 4.32
C ILE A 263 4.24 0.12 3.76
N LEU A 264 3.98 0.32 2.46
CA LEU A 264 4.01 1.63 1.79
C LEU A 264 5.30 2.44 2.03
N GLY A 265 6.47 1.78 1.97
CA GLY A 265 7.78 2.44 2.16
C GLY A 265 8.16 2.71 3.63
N LYS A 266 7.26 2.51 4.59
CA LYS A 266 7.57 2.52 6.02
C LYS A 266 8.03 1.12 6.46
N SER A 267 9.25 1.03 6.97
CA SER A 267 9.80 -0.23 7.50
C SER A 267 9.37 -0.49 8.93
N ASN A 268 9.17 -1.77 9.29
CA ASN A 268 8.84 -2.21 10.65
C ASN A 268 7.48 -1.71 11.19
N VAL A 269 6.43 -1.80 10.37
CA VAL A 269 5.05 -1.57 10.84
C VAL A 269 4.56 -2.81 11.59
N VAL A 270 4.03 -2.61 12.79
CA VAL A 270 3.47 -3.66 13.66
C VAL A 270 1.98 -3.81 13.35
N THR A 271 1.53 -5.03 13.06
CA THR A 271 0.11 -5.34 12.78
C THR A 271 -0.31 -6.58 13.55
N PHE A 272 -1.50 -6.60 14.15
CA PHE A 272 -1.98 -7.80 14.84
C PHE A 272 -2.56 -8.83 13.88
N ARG A 273 -2.18 -10.11 14.03
CA ARG A 273 -2.75 -11.27 13.34
C ARG A 273 -3.49 -12.15 14.34
N THR A 274 -4.63 -11.70 14.83
CA THR A 274 -5.56 -12.59 15.54
C THR A 274 -6.21 -13.50 14.50
N THR A 275 -6.13 -14.82 14.65
CA THR A 275 -6.87 -15.72 13.75
C THR A 275 -8.24 -16.00 14.34
N ALA A 276 -9.25 -16.22 13.48
CA ALA A 276 -10.58 -16.63 13.95
C ALA A 276 -10.49 -17.85 14.89
N LYS A 277 -9.54 -18.76 14.62
CA LYS A 277 -9.24 -19.93 15.45
C LYS A 277 -8.78 -19.56 16.88
N SER A 278 -7.89 -18.57 17.03
CA SER A 278 -7.46 -18.09 18.35
C SER A 278 -8.61 -17.44 19.11
N ILE A 279 -9.45 -16.63 18.45
CA ILE A 279 -10.60 -15.97 19.09
C ILE A 279 -11.62 -17.01 19.58
N LEU A 280 -11.90 -18.02 18.76
CA LEU A 280 -12.81 -19.11 19.12
C LEU A 280 -12.22 -19.97 20.25
N HIS A 281 -10.92 -20.28 20.20
CA HIS A 281 -10.24 -21.03 21.25
C HIS A 281 -10.29 -20.27 22.59
N ASP A 282 -10.01 -18.96 22.59
CA ASP A 282 -10.04 -18.12 23.78
C ASP A 282 -11.47 -18.08 24.37
N PHE A 283 -12.50 -18.01 23.53
CA PHE A 283 -13.90 -18.07 23.96
C PHE A 283 -14.29 -19.43 24.59
N TYR A 284 -13.91 -20.55 23.99
CA TYR A 284 -14.21 -21.87 24.54
C TYR A 284 -13.35 -22.23 25.77
N SER A 285 -12.17 -21.64 25.91
CA SER A 285 -11.26 -21.86 27.04
C SER A 285 -11.60 -21.02 28.27
N SER A 286 -12.37 -19.93 28.10
CA SER A 286 -12.83 -19.13 29.22
C SER A 286 -13.82 -19.89 30.11
N PRO A 287 -13.67 -19.81 31.45
CA PRO A 287 -14.56 -20.52 32.37
C PRO A 287 -16.00 -20.00 32.24
N LYS A 288 -16.94 -20.96 32.23
CA LYS A 288 -18.37 -20.65 32.27
C LYS A 288 -18.71 -19.95 33.58
N THR A 289 -19.35 -18.80 33.49
CA THR A 289 -19.90 -18.08 34.65
C THR A 289 -21.34 -18.51 34.88
N ASN A 290 -21.76 -18.65 36.13
CA ASN A 290 -23.16 -18.95 36.51
C ASN A 290 -24.12 -17.76 36.31
N ASP A 291 -23.69 -16.72 35.61
CA ASP A 291 -24.46 -15.52 35.32
C ASP A 291 -24.70 -15.44 33.80
N ASP A 292 -25.96 -15.54 33.42
CA ASP A 292 -26.39 -15.59 32.02
C ASP A 292 -26.06 -14.29 31.27
N GLU A 293 -26.10 -13.13 31.94
CA GLU A 293 -25.75 -11.84 31.34
C GLU A 293 -24.25 -11.73 31.05
N SER A 294 -23.39 -12.23 31.96
CA SER A 294 -21.95 -12.32 31.72
C SER A 294 -21.62 -13.24 30.54
N GLU A 295 -22.27 -14.40 30.41
CA GLU A 295 -22.08 -15.30 29.27
C GLU A 295 -22.53 -14.67 27.95
N LYS A 296 -23.68 -14.00 27.94
CA LYS A 296 -24.17 -13.23 26.78
C LYS A 296 -23.17 -12.16 26.35
N LEU A 297 -22.61 -11.39 27.29
CA LEU A 297 -21.59 -10.37 26.99
C LEU A 297 -20.29 -10.98 26.45
N LYS A 298 -19.87 -12.17 26.94
CA LYS A 298 -18.71 -12.89 26.38
C LYS A 298 -18.95 -13.27 24.92
N LEU A 299 -20.14 -13.77 24.59
CA LEU A 299 -20.49 -14.15 23.22
C LEU A 299 -20.47 -12.94 22.29
N VAL A 300 -21.06 -11.81 22.72
CA VAL A 300 -21.04 -10.56 21.95
C VAL A 300 -19.60 -10.06 21.73
N LYS A 301 -18.74 -10.12 22.76
CA LYS A 301 -17.32 -9.75 22.64
C LYS A 301 -16.57 -10.64 21.65
N ALA A 302 -16.80 -11.95 21.69
CA ALA A 302 -16.20 -12.89 20.75
C ALA A 302 -16.66 -12.64 19.31
N ALA A 303 -17.96 -12.41 19.09
CA ALA A 303 -18.50 -12.05 17.79
C ALA A 303 -17.92 -10.73 17.26
N ALA A 304 -17.84 -9.70 18.11
CA ALA A 304 -17.23 -8.41 17.76
C ALA A 304 -15.75 -8.56 17.40
N ALA A 305 -14.99 -9.39 18.12
CA ALA A 305 -13.59 -9.66 17.82
C ALA A 305 -13.42 -10.37 16.46
N LEU A 306 -14.31 -11.31 16.12
CA LEU A 306 -14.31 -11.98 14.81
C LEU A 306 -14.59 -10.99 13.68
N ILE A 307 -15.62 -10.15 13.83
CA ILE A 307 -15.98 -9.11 12.86
C ILE A 307 -14.83 -8.11 12.69
N LYS A 308 -14.25 -7.60 13.80
CA LYS A 308 -13.11 -6.68 13.79
C LYS A 308 -11.91 -7.31 13.05
N ASN A 309 -11.67 -8.60 13.27
CA ASN A 309 -10.61 -9.32 12.59
C ASN A 309 -10.86 -9.44 11.08
N GLU A 310 -12.10 -9.71 10.65
CA GLU A 310 -12.45 -9.73 9.22
C GLU A 310 -12.27 -8.36 8.57
N ILE A 311 -12.68 -7.26 9.24
CA ILE A 311 -12.44 -5.89 8.75
C ILE A 311 -10.93 -5.60 8.59
N LYS A 312 -10.10 -6.12 9.50
CA LYS A 312 -8.64 -5.96 9.44
C LYS A 312 -7.99 -6.82 8.37
N ALA A 313 -8.50 -8.03 8.18
CA ALA A 313 -8.00 -9.00 7.21
C ALA A 313 -8.48 -8.69 5.78
N ALA A 314 -9.60 -7.98 5.62
CA ALA A 314 -10.06 -7.48 4.34
C ALA A 314 -8.90 -6.72 3.68
N SER A 315 -8.47 -7.23 2.53
CA SER A 315 -7.46 -6.59 1.69
C SER A 315 -7.92 -5.16 1.50
N ALA A 316 -7.21 -4.22 2.11
CA ALA A 316 -7.59 -2.82 2.07
C ALA A 316 -7.84 -2.46 0.60
N THR A 317 -9.08 -2.14 0.25
CA THR A 317 -9.44 -1.56 -1.04
C THR A 317 -8.40 -0.48 -1.28
N THR A 318 -7.58 -0.67 -2.30
CA THR A 318 -6.24 -0.10 -2.39
C THR A 318 -6.33 1.39 -2.07
N ASN A 319 -5.77 1.82 -0.94
CA ASN A 319 -5.80 3.22 -0.46
C ASN A 319 -5.03 4.20 -1.37
N LYS A 320 -4.75 3.76 -2.59
CA LYS A 320 -4.06 4.42 -3.68
C LYS A 320 -5.04 5.09 -4.64
N GLU A 321 -6.30 4.70 -4.66
CA GLU A 321 -7.31 5.23 -5.58
C GLU A 321 -8.63 5.45 -4.83
N TYR A 322 -9.34 6.50 -5.21
CA TYR A 322 -10.68 6.78 -4.73
C TYR A 322 -11.72 5.97 -5.52
N PRO A 323 -12.85 5.60 -4.88
CA PRO A 323 -13.95 4.96 -5.59
C PRO A 323 -14.52 5.90 -6.67
N THR A 324 -14.91 5.32 -7.79
CA THR A 324 -15.49 6.07 -8.91
C THR A 324 -16.93 6.48 -8.62
N SER A 325 -17.48 7.40 -9.41
CA SER A 325 -18.90 7.76 -9.30
C SER A 325 -19.83 6.57 -9.58
N GLU A 326 -19.40 5.61 -10.41
CA GLU A 326 -20.18 4.40 -10.70
C GLU A 326 -20.16 3.45 -9.49
N ASP A 327 -19.01 3.32 -8.82
CA ASP A 327 -18.86 2.53 -7.59
C ASP A 327 -19.75 3.08 -6.47
N ILE A 328 -19.70 4.39 -6.23
CA ILE A 328 -20.49 5.06 -5.17
C ILE A 328 -21.99 4.94 -5.44
N SER A 329 -22.41 4.95 -6.71
CA SER A 329 -23.83 4.85 -7.08
C SER A 329 -24.34 3.40 -7.07
N SER A 330 -23.46 2.41 -7.01
CA SER A 330 -23.80 0.99 -7.05
C SER A 330 -24.14 0.46 -5.66
N GLY A 331 -25.42 0.10 -5.43
CA GLY A 331 -25.85 -0.51 -4.18
C GLY A 331 -25.10 -1.82 -3.87
N ALA A 332 -24.86 -2.64 -4.89
CA ALA A 332 -24.11 -3.90 -4.75
C ALA A 332 -22.66 -3.65 -4.33
N TYR A 333 -21.95 -2.72 -4.98
CA TYR A 333 -20.58 -2.38 -4.63
C TYR A 333 -20.48 -1.86 -3.19
N ASN A 334 -21.40 -0.99 -2.79
CA ASN A 334 -21.44 -0.42 -1.46
C ASN A 334 -21.68 -1.47 -0.37
N LEU A 335 -22.47 -2.51 -0.67
CA LEU A 335 -22.72 -3.62 0.23
C LEU A 335 -21.53 -4.59 0.27
N ASP A 336 -20.96 -4.94 -0.87
CA ASP A 336 -19.79 -5.83 -1.00
C ASP A 336 -18.53 -5.28 -0.30
N PHE A 337 -18.45 -3.96 -0.15
CA PHE A 337 -17.41 -3.31 0.65
C PHE A 337 -17.47 -3.70 2.14
N VAL A 338 -18.64 -4.06 2.65
CA VAL A 338 -18.86 -4.44 4.05
C VAL A 338 -18.58 -5.95 4.21
N PRO A 339 -17.76 -6.38 5.19
CA PRO A 339 -17.50 -7.81 5.41
C PRO A 339 -18.75 -8.64 5.66
N GLN A 340 -18.75 -9.90 5.22
CA GLN A 340 -19.95 -10.75 5.23
C GLN A 340 -20.49 -10.98 6.63
N SER A 341 -19.62 -11.17 7.63
CA SER A 341 -20.06 -11.31 9.03
C SER A 341 -20.76 -10.06 9.56
N LEU A 342 -20.29 -8.87 9.18
CA LEU A 342 -20.91 -7.61 9.56
C LEU A 342 -22.24 -7.39 8.84
N GLN A 343 -22.32 -7.74 7.55
CA GLN A 343 -23.59 -7.73 6.81
C GLN A 343 -24.62 -8.64 7.49
N LEU A 344 -24.24 -9.87 7.83
CA LEU A 344 -25.12 -10.82 8.52
C LEU A 344 -25.57 -10.28 9.89
N PHE A 345 -24.63 -9.73 10.66
CA PHE A 345 -24.93 -9.16 11.98
C PHE A 345 -25.94 -8.00 11.88
N LEU A 346 -25.72 -7.06 10.95
CA LEU A 346 -26.63 -5.93 10.74
C LEU A 346 -28.00 -6.37 10.21
N ARG A 347 -28.05 -7.36 9.31
CA ARG A 347 -29.31 -7.97 8.84
C ARG A 347 -30.13 -8.59 9.95
N LEU A 348 -29.48 -9.19 10.95
CA LEU A 348 -30.17 -9.78 12.11
C LEU A 348 -30.68 -8.72 13.09
N ILE A 349 -30.06 -7.54 13.15
CA ILE A 349 -30.49 -6.43 14.01
C ILE A 349 -31.60 -5.61 13.35
N PHE A 350 -31.50 -5.37 12.05
CA PHE A 350 -32.46 -4.53 11.34
C PHE A 350 -33.75 -5.30 11.08
N SER A 351 -34.89 -4.69 11.41
CA SER A 351 -36.22 -5.30 11.28
C SER A 351 -36.83 -5.19 9.89
N GLU A 352 -36.16 -4.50 8.97
CA GLU A 352 -36.67 -4.15 7.65
C GLU A 352 -36.25 -5.18 6.59
N LYS A 353 -37.17 -5.53 5.67
CA LYS A 353 -36.96 -6.61 4.69
C LYS A 353 -36.02 -6.25 3.53
N ASP A 354 -35.77 -4.96 3.30
CA ASP A 354 -34.88 -4.44 2.27
C ASP A 354 -33.99 -3.34 2.86
N ALA A 355 -33.06 -3.78 3.70
CA ALA A 355 -32.20 -2.88 4.47
C ALA A 355 -30.80 -2.73 3.86
N ASP A 356 -30.54 -3.23 2.65
CA ASP A 356 -29.19 -3.32 2.08
C ASP A 356 -28.50 -1.96 2.00
N ASN A 357 -29.22 -0.89 1.63
CA ASN A 357 -28.69 0.48 1.65
C ASN A 357 -28.32 0.96 3.06
N LYS A 358 -29.13 0.63 4.08
CA LYS A 358 -28.85 0.98 5.48
C LYS A 358 -27.69 0.16 6.03
N ILE A 359 -27.61 -1.11 5.66
CA ILE A 359 -26.51 -2.03 6.02
C ILE A 359 -25.22 -1.53 5.39
N ALA A 360 -25.23 -1.13 4.12
CA ALA A 360 -24.07 -0.54 3.46
C ALA A 360 -23.64 0.76 4.15
N SER A 361 -24.58 1.67 4.44
CA SER A 361 -24.30 2.94 5.10
C SER A 361 -23.69 2.76 6.50
N VAL A 362 -24.35 2.01 7.38
CA VAL A 362 -23.88 1.76 8.75
C VAL A 362 -22.64 0.86 8.76
N GLY A 363 -22.62 -0.16 7.91
CA GLY A 363 -21.50 -1.09 7.78
C GLY A 363 -20.22 -0.40 7.32
N GLN A 364 -20.30 0.47 6.31
CA GLN A 364 -19.17 1.29 5.89
C GLN A 364 -18.68 2.23 7.00
N ALA A 365 -19.59 2.81 7.81
CA ALA A 365 -19.21 3.65 8.94
C ALA A 365 -18.46 2.85 10.03
N ILE A 366 -18.91 1.63 10.33
CA ILE A 366 -18.22 0.71 11.25
C ILE A 366 -16.85 0.32 10.70
N VAL A 367 -16.75 0.01 9.41
CA VAL A 367 -15.48 -0.33 8.74
C VAL A 367 -14.50 0.85 8.80
N GLN A 368 -14.96 2.07 8.50
CA GLN A 368 -14.15 3.29 8.59
C GLN A 368 -13.68 3.54 10.03
N ALA A 369 -14.56 3.41 11.01
CA ALA A 369 -14.23 3.60 12.43
C ALA A 369 -13.24 2.54 12.94
N ALA A 370 -13.33 1.30 12.44
CA ALA A 370 -12.40 0.23 12.77
C ALA A 370 -11.01 0.42 12.12
N ARG A 371 -10.91 1.20 11.02
CA ARG A 371 -9.66 1.42 10.26
C ARG A 371 -9.55 2.86 9.69
N PRO A 372 -9.51 3.90 10.54
CA PRO A 372 -9.70 5.28 10.12
C PRO A 372 -8.62 5.81 9.17
N ARG A 373 -7.39 5.29 9.25
CA ARG A 373 -6.25 5.76 8.44
C ARG A 373 -6.05 5.00 7.13
N VAL A 374 -6.64 3.81 7.01
CA VAL A 374 -6.30 2.87 5.92
C VAL A 374 -7.44 2.66 4.93
N VAL A 375 -8.67 2.88 5.37
CA VAL A 375 -9.87 2.71 4.54
C VAL A 375 -10.40 4.08 4.13
N ILE A 376 -10.87 4.16 2.88
CA ILE A 376 -11.69 5.26 2.39
C ILE A 376 -13.04 4.67 2.03
N ALA A 377 -14.01 4.87 2.91
CA ALA A 377 -15.34 4.33 2.71
C ALA A 377 -16.11 5.12 1.62
N PRO A 378 -16.62 4.44 0.56
CA PRO A 378 -17.21 5.09 -0.60
C PRO A 378 -18.34 6.06 -0.29
N LEU A 379 -19.25 5.71 0.61
CA LEU A 379 -20.39 6.55 0.96
C LEU A 379 -19.96 7.80 1.75
N GLN A 380 -18.96 7.67 2.63
CA GLN A 380 -18.44 8.76 3.45
C GLN A 380 -17.70 9.81 2.60
N ILE A 381 -16.85 9.37 1.67
CA ILE A 381 -16.17 10.30 0.75
C ILE A 381 -17.17 10.90 -0.25
N GLY A 382 -18.09 10.09 -0.78
CA GLY A 382 -19.13 10.54 -1.70
C GLY A 382 -20.03 11.62 -1.07
N LEU A 383 -20.49 11.40 0.16
CA LEU A 383 -21.28 12.39 0.91
C LEU A 383 -20.48 13.67 1.15
N GLY A 384 -19.23 13.55 1.62
CA GLY A 384 -18.37 14.70 1.87
C GLY A 384 -18.16 15.57 0.63
N VAL A 385 -17.84 14.96 -0.51
CA VAL A 385 -17.67 15.66 -1.80
C VAL A 385 -18.98 16.28 -2.26
N GLN A 386 -20.10 15.56 -2.17
CA GLN A 386 -21.41 16.07 -2.58
C GLN A 386 -21.83 17.30 -1.76
N MET A 387 -21.63 17.24 -0.44
CA MET A 387 -21.94 18.37 0.45
C MET A 387 -21.00 19.55 0.21
N HIS A 388 -19.72 19.30 -0.06
CA HIS A 388 -18.79 20.37 -0.40
C HIS A 388 -19.17 21.07 -1.69
N HIS A 389 -19.47 20.31 -2.76
CA HIS A 389 -19.91 20.88 -4.02
C HIS A 389 -21.22 21.67 -3.91
N HIS A 390 -22.17 21.21 -3.10
CA HIS A 390 -23.48 21.86 -3.01
C HIS A 390 -23.48 23.11 -2.12
N PHE A 391 -22.68 23.11 -1.05
CA PHE A 391 -22.74 24.15 -0.01
C PHE A 391 -21.45 24.96 0.16
N GLY A 392 -20.30 24.49 -0.33
CA GLY A 392 -18.99 25.12 -0.12
C GLY A 392 -18.59 25.26 1.35
N SER A 393 -19.22 24.50 2.26
CA SER A 393 -19.11 24.70 3.70
C SER A 393 -18.20 23.67 4.36
N ARG A 394 -17.01 24.11 4.78
CA ARG A 394 -16.12 23.33 5.64
C ARG A 394 -16.81 22.93 6.95
N TYR A 395 -17.54 23.86 7.57
CA TYR A 395 -18.24 23.61 8.84
C TYR A 395 -19.20 22.42 8.73
N LEU A 396 -19.99 22.36 7.65
CA LEU A 396 -20.92 21.25 7.42
C LEU A 396 -20.18 19.90 7.33
N ILE A 397 -19.07 19.87 6.60
CA ILE A 397 -18.27 18.64 6.42
C ILE A 397 -17.61 18.23 7.74
N ASP A 398 -17.07 19.18 8.50
CA ASP A 398 -16.46 18.92 9.80
C ASP A 398 -17.49 18.39 10.80
N VAL A 399 -18.74 18.90 10.79
CA VAL A 399 -19.86 18.39 11.60
C VAL A 399 -20.24 16.96 11.19
N LEU A 400 -20.40 16.69 9.89
CA LEU A 400 -20.75 15.34 9.41
C LEU A 400 -19.64 14.32 9.70
N ASN A 401 -18.38 14.73 9.57
CA ASN A 401 -17.22 13.91 9.91
C ASN A 401 -17.16 13.64 11.42
N ALA A 402 -17.40 14.63 12.27
CA ALA A 402 -17.46 14.45 13.72
C ALA A 402 -18.58 13.48 14.15
N MET A 403 -19.69 13.44 13.40
CA MET A 403 -20.78 12.47 13.61
C MET A 403 -20.52 11.09 12.96
N GLY A 404 -19.40 10.91 12.25
CA GLY A 404 -19.02 9.65 11.62
C GLY A 404 -19.69 9.35 10.27
N PHE A 405 -20.37 10.33 9.67
CA PHE A 405 -21.12 10.15 8.41
C PHE A 405 -20.35 10.57 7.15
N SER A 406 -19.30 11.38 7.29
CA SER A 406 -18.51 11.92 6.18
C SER A 406 -17.03 11.68 6.38
N SER A 407 -16.27 11.71 5.29
CA SER A 407 -14.81 11.90 5.35
C SER A 407 -14.47 13.30 5.86
N SER A 408 -13.24 13.49 6.35
CA SER A 408 -12.76 14.80 6.79
C SER A 408 -12.69 15.81 5.64
N TYR A 409 -12.82 17.10 5.97
CA TYR A 409 -12.68 18.17 4.98
C TYR A 409 -11.36 18.09 4.21
N THR A 410 -10.26 17.77 4.90
CA THR A 410 -8.94 17.60 4.30
C THR A 410 -8.89 16.48 3.27
N GLU A 411 -9.61 15.38 3.51
CA GLU A 411 -9.67 14.25 2.58
C GLU A 411 -10.55 14.58 1.37
N VAL A 412 -11.64 15.32 1.57
CA VAL A 412 -12.47 15.84 0.49
C VAL A 412 -11.67 16.79 -0.42
N GLN A 413 -10.94 17.74 0.15
CA GLN A 413 -10.06 18.63 -0.62
C GLN A 413 -8.97 17.85 -1.37
N ARG A 414 -8.41 16.81 -0.73
CA ARG A 414 -7.42 15.95 -1.37
C ARG A 414 -8.01 15.22 -2.58
N PHE A 415 -9.23 14.68 -2.46
CA PHE A 415 -9.94 14.08 -3.59
C PHE A 415 -10.12 15.10 -4.72
N GLU A 416 -10.61 16.30 -4.43
CA GLU A 416 -10.85 17.34 -5.44
C GLU A 416 -9.56 17.77 -6.15
N ALA A 417 -8.47 17.94 -5.41
CA ALA A 417 -7.16 18.27 -5.98
C ALA A 417 -6.65 17.14 -6.90
N ASN A 418 -6.75 15.88 -6.47
CA ASN A 418 -6.37 14.74 -7.30
C ASN A 418 -7.28 14.60 -8.53
N ALA A 419 -8.58 14.85 -8.39
CA ALA A 419 -9.54 14.81 -9.48
C ALA A 419 -9.18 15.86 -10.55
N ALA A 420 -8.91 17.10 -10.12
CA ALA A 420 -8.50 18.20 -11.01
C ALA A 420 -7.20 17.87 -11.77
N VAL A 421 -6.19 17.35 -11.06
CA VAL A 421 -4.92 16.97 -11.69
C VAL A 421 -5.07 15.76 -12.61
N SER A 422 -5.90 14.78 -12.26
CA SER A 422 -6.01 13.52 -13.00
C SER A 422 -6.89 13.60 -14.24
N GLN A 423 -7.92 14.46 -14.22
CA GLN A 423 -8.76 14.72 -15.39
C GLN A 423 -7.96 15.42 -16.51
N SER A 424 -7.06 16.36 -16.16
CA SER A 424 -6.30 17.17 -17.13
C SER A 424 -7.22 17.88 -18.14
N THR A 425 -6.66 18.51 -19.18
CA THR A 425 -7.41 19.26 -20.20
C THR A 425 -7.75 18.43 -21.44
N ASP A 426 -7.29 17.17 -21.47
CA ASP A 426 -7.37 16.32 -22.64
C ASP A 426 -8.81 15.83 -22.88
N ILE A 427 -9.30 16.01 -24.12
CA ILE A 427 -10.66 15.63 -24.52
C ILE A 427 -10.62 14.23 -25.14
N PRO A 428 -11.04 13.18 -24.41
CA PRO A 428 -10.92 11.81 -24.88
C PRO A 428 -11.85 11.53 -26.06
N GLY A 429 -11.40 10.72 -27.01
CA GLY A 429 -12.30 10.14 -28.02
C GLY A 429 -12.73 11.07 -29.15
N CYS A 430 -11.93 12.10 -29.49
CA CYS A 430 -12.10 12.86 -30.74
C CYS A 430 -11.79 12.00 -31.98
N ALA A 431 -12.66 11.04 -32.27
CA ALA A 431 -12.65 10.27 -33.52
C ALA A 431 -13.32 11.08 -34.64
N LYS A 432 -13.14 10.65 -35.90
CA LYS A 432 -13.68 11.32 -37.11
C LYS A 432 -15.20 11.58 -37.14
N ASN A 433 -15.97 11.02 -36.19
CA ASN A 433 -17.44 11.12 -36.13
C ASN A 433 -17.94 11.83 -34.86
N VAL A 434 -17.09 12.57 -34.15
CA VAL A 434 -17.47 13.35 -32.97
C VAL A 434 -17.44 14.84 -33.31
N ILE A 435 -18.53 15.54 -33.06
CA ILE A 435 -18.59 17.00 -33.12
C ILE A 435 -18.00 17.54 -31.83
N LEU A 436 -16.94 18.34 -31.96
CA LEU A 436 -16.30 19.06 -30.87
C LEU A 436 -16.64 20.54 -30.99
N GLN A 437 -17.19 21.12 -29.92
CA GLN A 437 -17.51 22.53 -29.83
C GLN A 437 -16.99 23.10 -28.50
N TYR A 438 -16.45 24.31 -28.55
CA TYR A 438 -15.95 25.05 -27.41
C TYR A 438 -16.92 26.16 -27.02
N VAL A 439 -17.00 26.44 -25.72
CA VAL A 439 -17.74 27.56 -25.16
C VAL A 439 -16.81 28.26 -24.17
N ALA A 440 -16.75 29.57 -24.24
CA ALA A 440 -15.98 30.39 -23.32
C ALA A 440 -16.88 31.51 -22.80
N ASP A 441 -16.83 31.75 -21.49
CA ASP A 441 -17.70 32.72 -20.83
C ASP A 441 -17.10 33.21 -19.51
N ASN A 442 -17.70 34.23 -18.89
CA ASN A 442 -17.29 34.67 -17.56
C ASN A 442 -17.57 33.59 -16.50
N VAL A 443 -16.60 33.38 -15.61
CA VAL A 443 -16.75 32.62 -14.37
C VAL A 443 -16.63 33.59 -13.21
N ASP A 444 -17.76 33.74 -12.53
CA ASP A 444 -17.89 34.59 -11.35
C ASP A 444 -17.95 33.73 -10.09
N HIS A 445 -17.03 33.98 -9.15
CA HIS A 445 -17.10 33.42 -7.80
C HIS A 445 -17.25 34.56 -6.79
N ASN A 446 -18.13 34.39 -5.79
CA ASN A 446 -18.40 35.38 -4.75
C ASN A 446 -18.69 36.80 -5.28
N SER A 447 -19.43 36.92 -6.39
CA SER A 447 -19.76 38.22 -7.01
C SER A 447 -20.62 39.14 -6.14
N CYS A 448 -21.20 38.62 -5.06
CA CYS A 448 -22.07 39.34 -4.13
C CYS A 448 -21.42 39.61 -2.76
N THR A 449 -20.13 39.93 -2.71
CA THR A 449 -19.52 40.44 -1.47
C THR A 449 -19.75 41.95 -1.34
N LEU A 450 -20.20 42.40 -0.17
CA LEU A 450 -20.50 43.82 0.10
C LEU A 450 -19.27 44.73 -0.05
N ASP A 451 -18.09 44.16 0.11
CA ASP A 451 -16.79 44.83 0.08
C ASP A 451 -15.98 44.52 -1.20
N GLY A 452 -16.50 43.65 -2.09
CA GLY A 452 -15.82 43.20 -3.31
C GLY A 452 -14.62 42.28 -3.09
N TYR A 453 -14.24 41.99 -1.84
CA TYR A 453 -13.10 41.12 -1.54
C TYR A 453 -13.45 39.64 -1.79
N ASN A 454 -12.43 38.83 -2.11
CA ASN A 454 -12.55 37.40 -2.44
C ASN A 454 -13.51 37.08 -3.59
N SER A 455 -13.78 38.05 -4.47
CA SER A 455 -14.46 37.81 -5.74
C SER A 455 -13.44 37.32 -6.79
N PHE A 456 -13.88 36.42 -7.66
CA PHE A 456 -13.13 35.98 -8.83
C PHE A 456 -13.97 36.31 -10.06
N HIS A 457 -13.34 36.95 -11.05
CA HIS A 457 -13.95 37.29 -12.32
C HIS A 457 -12.96 36.94 -13.44
N GLY A 458 -13.02 35.69 -13.88
CA GLY A 458 -12.11 35.12 -14.88
C GLY A 458 -12.85 34.57 -16.09
N MET A 459 -12.11 34.19 -17.13
CA MET A 459 -12.66 33.49 -18.29
C MET A 459 -12.66 31.99 -18.04
N GLY A 460 -13.84 31.38 -18.02
CA GLY A 460 -14.01 29.93 -18.04
C GLY A 460 -14.16 29.40 -19.45
N MET A 461 -13.74 28.15 -19.63
CA MET A 461 -13.86 27.46 -20.91
C MET A 461 -14.35 26.03 -20.69
N ILE A 462 -15.21 25.58 -21.59
CA ILE A 462 -15.62 24.19 -21.69
C ILE A 462 -15.51 23.69 -23.13
N ALA A 463 -15.27 22.40 -23.27
CA ALA A 463 -15.43 21.66 -24.52
C ALA A 463 -16.64 20.72 -24.41
N THR A 464 -17.35 20.54 -25.51
CA THR A 464 -18.50 19.65 -25.60
C THR A 464 -18.33 18.70 -26.78
N THR A 465 -18.54 17.41 -26.54
CA THR A 465 -18.43 16.38 -27.59
C THR A 465 -19.78 15.70 -27.81
N THR A 466 -20.16 15.53 -29.07
CA THR A 466 -21.39 14.83 -29.46
C THR A 466 -21.14 13.84 -30.60
N PRO A 467 -21.46 12.54 -30.48
CA PRO A 467 -21.98 11.85 -29.29
C PRO A 467 -21.08 11.97 -28.07
N GLY A 468 -21.66 11.93 -26.86
CA GLY A 468 -20.90 12.02 -25.62
C GLY A 468 -19.97 10.82 -25.41
N THR A 469 -18.75 11.08 -24.98
CA THR A 469 -17.77 10.07 -24.61
C THR A 469 -17.81 9.83 -23.10
N ARG A 470 -17.77 8.55 -22.67
CA ARG A 470 -17.57 8.19 -21.26
C ARG A 470 -16.09 7.97 -20.98
N ARG A 471 -15.60 8.52 -19.87
CA ARG A 471 -14.28 8.20 -19.31
C ARG A 471 -14.41 8.00 -17.81
N THR A 472 -14.17 6.78 -17.35
CA THR A 472 -13.92 6.46 -15.95
C THR A 472 -12.41 6.42 -15.76
N THR A 473 -11.83 7.55 -15.36
CA THR A 473 -10.43 7.55 -14.92
C THR A 473 -10.43 7.28 -13.43
N PRO A 474 -9.69 6.26 -12.95
CA PRO A 474 -9.44 6.13 -11.51
C PRO A 474 -8.77 7.41 -11.01
N ILE A 475 -9.26 7.93 -9.88
CA ILE A 475 -8.66 9.12 -9.26
C ILE A 475 -7.64 8.60 -8.23
N PRO A 476 -6.33 8.80 -8.44
CA PRO A 476 -5.33 8.38 -7.48
C PRO A 476 -5.43 9.23 -6.20
N ARG A 477 -5.02 8.64 -5.09
CA ARG A 477 -4.96 9.28 -3.76
C ARG A 477 -3.50 9.65 -3.48
N LEU A 478 -3.07 10.79 -4.00
CA LEU A 478 -1.72 11.32 -3.85
C LEU A 478 -1.73 12.64 -3.06
N ASP A 479 -0.56 13.04 -2.58
CA ASP A 479 -0.36 14.39 -2.06
C ASP A 479 -0.04 15.32 -3.25
N VAL A 480 -1.07 16.04 -3.71
CA VAL A 480 -0.96 16.99 -4.82
C VAL A 480 -0.39 18.30 -4.29
N THR A 481 0.67 18.79 -4.93
CA THR A 481 1.24 20.10 -4.62
C THR A 481 0.60 21.19 -5.48
N SER A 482 0.67 22.44 -5.04
CA SER A 482 0.20 23.59 -5.82
C SER A 482 0.93 23.73 -7.16
N LYS A 483 2.14 23.17 -7.29
CA LYS A 483 2.90 23.16 -8.54
C LYS A 483 2.27 22.21 -9.57
N ASP A 484 1.87 21.02 -9.13
CA ASP A 484 1.23 20.02 -9.99
C ASP A 484 -0.08 20.55 -10.61
N SER A 485 -0.85 21.32 -9.83
CA SER A 485 -2.06 21.98 -10.31
C SER A 485 -1.76 23.08 -11.34
N LYS A 486 -0.71 23.89 -11.11
CA LYS A 486 -0.31 24.96 -12.03
C LYS A 486 0.21 24.44 -13.37
N GLU A 487 0.99 23.35 -13.35
CA GLU A 487 1.53 22.75 -14.58
C GLU A 487 0.42 22.25 -15.51
N LYS A 488 -0.71 21.81 -14.98
CA LYS A 488 -1.82 21.28 -15.79
C LYS A 488 -2.91 22.29 -16.15
N GLY A 489 -2.98 23.41 -15.43
CA GLY A 489 -4.07 24.39 -15.54
C GLY A 489 -3.65 25.74 -16.11
N THR A 490 -2.49 25.86 -16.77
CA THR A 490 -2.01 27.13 -17.31
C THR A 490 -2.30 27.28 -18.79
N ILE A 491 -2.62 28.51 -19.18
CA ILE A 491 -2.78 28.95 -20.57
C ILE A 491 -1.78 30.06 -20.82
N ASP A 492 -1.09 30.00 -21.95
CA ASP A 492 -0.19 31.05 -22.38
C ASP A 492 -0.97 32.33 -22.68
N ILE A 493 -0.68 33.39 -21.94
CA ILE A 493 -1.27 34.70 -22.19
C ILE A 493 -0.52 35.35 -23.36
N VAL A 494 -1.24 35.57 -24.46
CA VAL A 494 -0.70 36.19 -25.67
C VAL A 494 -1.29 37.59 -25.79
N TYR A 495 -0.47 38.59 -25.47
CA TYR A 495 -0.85 40.00 -25.50
C TYR A 495 -1.46 40.40 -26.85
N PHE A 496 -2.63 41.04 -26.80
CA PHE A 496 -3.27 41.59 -27.98
C PHE A 496 -3.07 43.10 -28.03
N GLN A 497 -2.29 43.55 -29.00
CA GLN A 497 -2.15 44.96 -29.30
C GLN A 497 -3.06 45.32 -30.47
N SER A 498 -4.14 46.06 -30.19
CA SER A 498 -5.01 46.59 -31.23
C SER A 498 -4.25 47.67 -32.01
N LYS A 499 -4.08 47.47 -33.32
CA LYS A 499 -3.96 48.60 -34.24
C LYS A 499 -5.37 49.12 -34.40
N ALA A 500 -5.61 50.42 -34.21
CA ALA A 500 -6.94 51.01 -34.31
C ALA A 500 -7.63 50.62 -35.63
N VAL A 501 -8.44 49.57 -35.60
CA VAL A 501 -9.32 49.15 -36.68
C VAL A 501 -10.66 48.97 -36.01
N HIS A 502 -11.39 50.07 -35.95
CA HIS A 502 -12.84 49.98 -35.85
C HIS A 502 -13.31 49.20 -37.07
N PHE A 503 -14.34 48.36 -36.90
CA PHE A 503 -15.05 47.76 -38.03
C PHE A 503 -15.20 48.82 -39.12
N GLY A 504 -14.62 48.59 -40.30
CA GLY A 504 -15.01 49.39 -41.47
C GLY A 504 -16.53 49.31 -41.59
N ASN A 505 -17.20 50.43 -41.91
CA ASN A 505 -18.66 50.57 -41.91
C ASN A 505 -19.40 49.24 -42.13
N THR A 506 -19.94 48.66 -41.06
CA THR A 506 -20.70 47.41 -41.15
C THR A 506 -22.02 47.71 -41.86
N THR A 507 -22.09 47.41 -43.15
CA THR A 507 -23.35 47.48 -43.89
C THR A 507 -24.12 46.19 -43.64
N TYR A 508 -25.25 46.28 -42.95
CA TYR A 508 -26.21 45.18 -42.92
C TYR A 508 -26.66 44.91 -44.35
N ARG A 509 -26.51 43.66 -44.80
CA ARG A 509 -27.18 43.24 -46.03
C ARG A 509 -28.68 43.29 -45.74
N GLU A 510 -29.47 43.77 -46.70
CA GLU A 510 -30.92 43.73 -46.58
C GLU A 510 -31.34 42.30 -46.21
N LEU A 511 -32.01 42.15 -45.06
CA LEU A 511 -32.54 40.86 -44.63
C LEU A 511 -33.60 40.49 -45.65
N GLU A 512 -33.28 39.55 -46.53
CA GLU A 512 -34.30 38.94 -47.38
C GLU A 512 -35.41 38.41 -46.46
N ASN A 513 -36.65 38.78 -46.76
CA ASN A 513 -37.82 38.29 -46.03
C ASN A 513 -38.01 36.81 -46.40
N LEU A 514 -37.15 35.97 -45.83
CA LEU A 514 -37.20 34.52 -45.94
C LEU A 514 -38.44 34.06 -45.18
N ARG A 515 -39.57 34.06 -45.88
CA ARG A 515 -40.80 33.41 -45.41
C ARG A 515 -40.59 31.90 -45.47
N ALA A 516 -39.89 31.37 -44.47
CA ALA A 516 -39.93 29.97 -44.18
C ALA A 516 -41.24 29.68 -43.45
N VAL A 517 -41.97 28.66 -43.88
CA VAL A 517 -43.00 28.06 -43.02
C VAL A 517 -42.24 27.49 -41.84
N ASP A 518 -42.43 28.06 -40.66
CA ASP A 518 -41.90 27.48 -39.43
C ASP A 518 -42.85 26.35 -38.98
N PRO A 519 -42.51 25.08 -39.20
CA PRO A 519 -43.35 23.97 -38.75
C PRO A 519 -43.39 23.87 -37.21
N SER A 520 -42.44 24.50 -36.51
CA SER A 520 -42.30 24.46 -35.06
C SER A 520 -43.06 25.58 -34.34
N ILE A 521 -43.52 26.63 -35.03
CA ILE A 521 -44.27 27.74 -34.40
C ILE A 521 -45.53 27.25 -33.67
N HIS A 522 -46.23 26.28 -34.25
CA HIS A 522 -47.40 25.66 -33.62
C HIS A 522 -47.01 24.76 -32.45
N LEU A 523 -45.81 24.16 -32.48
CA LEU A 523 -45.29 23.33 -31.41
C LEU A 523 -44.88 24.16 -30.19
N ASP A 524 -44.20 25.28 -30.41
CA ASP A 524 -43.89 26.29 -29.39
C ASP A 524 -45.15 26.77 -28.69
N VAL A 525 -46.15 27.16 -29.49
CA VAL A 525 -47.44 27.64 -29.00
C VAL A 525 -48.16 26.53 -28.24
N LEU A 526 -48.22 25.31 -28.78
CA LEU A 526 -48.84 24.17 -28.10
C LEU A 526 -48.13 23.85 -26.78
N TRP A 527 -46.79 23.78 -26.78
CA TRP A 527 -46.01 23.55 -25.57
C TRP A 527 -46.19 24.68 -24.56
N LYS A 528 -46.31 25.94 -24.96
CA LYS A 528 -46.56 27.06 -24.03
C LYS A 528 -48.00 27.02 -23.49
N VAL A 529 -49.00 26.79 -24.34
CA VAL A 529 -50.44 26.80 -24.00
C VAL A 529 -50.86 25.60 -23.14
N VAL A 530 -50.17 24.47 -23.25
CA VAL A 530 -50.45 23.28 -22.42
C VAL A 530 -49.92 23.43 -20.98
N TRP A 531 -49.04 24.39 -20.71
CA TRP A 531 -48.40 24.57 -19.39
C TRP A 531 -49.39 24.81 -18.24
N PRO A 532 -50.41 25.68 -18.36
CA PRO A 532 -51.38 25.94 -17.30
C PRO A 532 -52.20 24.70 -16.90
N LEU A 533 -52.29 23.70 -17.78
CA LEU A 533 -53.03 22.45 -17.55
C LEU A 533 -52.26 21.46 -16.66
N LYS A 534 -50.99 21.76 -16.32
CA LYS A 534 -50.08 20.93 -15.50
C LYS A 534 -50.02 19.44 -15.88
N PRO A 535 -50.03 19.02 -17.16
CA PRO A 535 -49.80 17.62 -17.47
C PRO A 535 -48.33 17.26 -17.21
N ALA A 536 -48.07 15.98 -16.92
CA ALA A 536 -46.72 15.44 -16.98
C ALA A 536 -46.22 15.57 -18.43
N ARG A 537 -45.20 16.39 -18.65
CA ARG A 537 -44.65 16.65 -20.00
C ARG A 537 -43.12 16.77 -19.97
N PRO A 538 -42.43 16.42 -21.06
CA PRO A 538 -41.02 16.71 -21.20
C PRO A 538 -40.72 18.22 -21.15
N SER A 539 -39.50 18.59 -20.76
CA SER A 539 -38.97 19.95 -20.95
C SER A 539 -39.04 20.36 -22.43
N TRP A 540 -38.81 21.64 -22.73
CA TRP A 540 -38.77 22.10 -24.12
C TRP A 540 -37.80 21.27 -24.97
N SER A 541 -36.60 21.03 -24.44
CA SER A 541 -35.61 20.14 -25.06
C SER A 541 -36.12 18.71 -25.28
N GLY A 542 -36.82 18.12 -24.30
CA GLY A 542 -37.40 16.79 -24.45
C GLY A 542 -38.57 16.74 -25.45
N THR A 543 -39.31 17.83 -25.59
CA THR A 543 -40.39 17.96 -26.60
C THR A 543 -39.80 18.06 -28.00
N MET A 544 -38.76 18.89 -28.17
CA MET A 544 -38.03 18.98 -29.44
C MET A 544 -37.40 17.65 -29.81
N GLN A 545 -36.85 16.91 -28.84
CA GLN A 545 -36.35 15.55 -29.05
C GLN A 545 -37.45 14.57 -29.49
N ALA A 546 -38.65 14.66 -28.92
CA ALA A 546 -39.78 13.79 -29.27
C ALA A 546 -40.37 14.09 -30.65
N VAL A 547 -40.33 15.35 -31.10
CA VAL A 547 -40.89 15.77 -32.40
C VAL A 547 -39.89 15.61 -33.55
N HIS A 548 -38.60 15.76 -33.28
CA HIS A 548 -37.57 15.51 -34.28
C HIS A 548 -37.24 14.01 -34.30
N ASN A 549 -37.80 13.29 -35.29
CA ASN A 549 -37.64 11.85 -35.50
C ASN A 549 -36.26 11.41 -36.04
N ASP A 550 -35.29 12.34 -36.15
CA ASP A 550 -33.96 12.02 -36.65
C ASP A 550 -33.13 11.17 -35.67
N ARG A 551 -32.05 10.57 -36.18
CA ARG A 551 -31.05 9.89 -35.34
C ARG A 551 -30.37 10.91 -34.43
N HIS A 552 -30.91 11.07 -33.24
CA HIS A 552 -30.27 11.84 -32.17
C HIS A 552 -28.87 11.25 -31.93
N PRO A 553 -27.80 12.04 -32.08
CA PRO A 553 -26.44 11.55 -31.88
C PRO A 553 -26.17 11.19 -30.41
N GLY A 554 -27.13 11.40 -29.51
CA GLY A 554 -27.07 11.06 -28.10
C GLY A 554 -26.70 12.26 -27.24
N LYS A 555 -26.59 12.02 -25.93
CA LYS A 555 -26.23 13.04 -24.93
C LYS A 555 -24.78 13.49 -25.15
N SER A 556 -24.52 14.80 -25.13
CA SER A 556 -23.16 15.35 -25.18
C SER A 556 -22.40 15.15 -23.87
N SER A 557 -21.08 15.05 -23.93
CA SER A 557 -20.19 15.14 -22.77
C SER A 557 -19.59 16.53 -22.68
N VAL A 558 -19.42 17.03 -21.44
CA VAL A 558 -18.84 18.35 -21.15
C VAL A 558 -17.51 18.16 -20.44
N PHE A 559 -16.49 18.89 -20.89
CA PHE A 559 -15.14 18.90 -20.33
C PHE A 559 -14.78 20.31 -19.91
N PHE A 560 -14.31 20.48 -18.68
CA PHE A 560 -13.80 21.77 -18.23
C PHE A 560 -12.37 21.95 -18.74
N LEU A 561 -12.13 23.11 -19.35
CA LEU A 561 -10.81 23.54 -19.81
C LEU A 561 -10.22 24.55 -18.80
N PRO A 562 -8.91 24.86 -18.86
CA PRO A 562 -8.32 25.75 -17.88
C PRO A 562 -8.96 27.13 -17.93
N MET A 563 -9.04 27.76 -16.76
CA MET A 563 -9.53 29.14 -16.64
C MET A 563 -8.39 30.13 -16.89
N ILE A 564 -8.74 31.30 -17.41
CA ILE A 564 -7.83 32.44 -17.49
C ILE A 564 -8.20 33.41 -16.37
N ASP A 565 -7.28 33.63 -15.45
CA ASP A 565 -7.40 34.60 -14.36
C ASP A 565 -7.15 36.03 -14.88
N MET A 566 -8.03 36.46 -15.78
CA MET A 566 -8.07 37.80 -16.36
C MET A 566 -9.52 38.19 -16.62
N ASN A 567 -9.81 39.49 -16.61
CA ASN A 567 -11.11 40.01 -16.97
C ASN A 567 -11.54 39.45 -18.35
N PRO A 568 -12.68 38.73 -18.45
CA PRO A 568 -13.18 38.15 -19.70
C PRO A 568 -13.36 39.17 -20.82
N GLY A 569 -13.69 40.41 -20.48
CA GLY A 569 -13.85 41.50 -21.43
C GLY A 569 -12.54 42.09 -21.96
N ASP A 570 -11.39 41.71 -21.41
CA ASP A 570 -10.08 42.17 -21.90
C ASP A 570 -9.75 41.51 -23.25
N LEU A 571 -9.30 42.31 -24.23
CA LEU A 571 -8.99 41.80 -25.57
C LEU A 571 -7.84 40.79 -25.58
N THR A 572 -6.86 40.92 -24.68
CA THR A 572 -5.79 39.94 -24.49
C THR A 572 -6.33 38.63 -23.95
N CYS A 573 -7.29 38.68 -23.02
CA CYS A 573 -7.95 37.48 -22.50
C CYS A 573 -8.67 36.74 -23.63
N ILE A 574 -9.52 37.44 -24.40
CA ILE A 574 -10.26 36.87 -25.54
C ILE A 574 -9.32 36.35 -26.62
N HIS A 575 -8.26 37.08 -26.95
CA HIS A 575 -7.25 36.64 -27.93
C HIS A 575 -6.52 35.38 -27.48
N SER A 576 -6.16 35.28 -26.20
CA SER A 576 -5.52 34.09 -25.64
C SER A 576 -6.48 32.89 -25.68
N THR A 577 -7.76 33.09 -25.36
CA THR A 577 -8.82 32.08 -25.50
C THR A 577 -8.97 31.57 -26.93
N LEU A 578 -8.96 32.47 -27.92
CA LEU A 578 -9.06 32.11 -29.34
C LEU A 578 -7.87 31.23 -29.77
N LEU A 579 -6.65 31.65 -29.45
CA LEU A 579 -5.45 30.89 -29.80
C LEU A 579 -5.37 29.53 -29.10
N PHE A 580 -5.74 29.47 -27.82
CA PHE A 580 -5.84 28.22 -27.08
C PHE A 580 -6.84 27.27 -27.76
N THR A 581 -8.04 27.75 -28.08
CA THR A 581 -9.09 26.97 -28.74
C THR A 581 -8.65 26.46 -30.11
N ALA A 582 -7.99 27.30 -30.91
CA ALA A 582 -7.47 26.90 -32.23
C ALA A 582 -6.41 25.79 -32.11
N LYS A 583 -5.49 25.90 -31.15
CA LYS A 583 -4.46 24.88 -30.89
C LYS A 583 -5.08 23.56 -30.44
N GLU A 584 -6.05 23.60 -29.52
CA GLU A 584 -6.74 22.40 -29.04
C GLU A 584 -7.54 21.73 -30.16
N ALA A 585 -8.27 22.51 -30.97
CA ALA A 585 -9.02 21.96 -32.09
C ALA A 585 -8.10 21.30 -33.13
N LYS A 586 -6.94 21.91 -33.41
CA LYS A 586 -5.90 21.38 -34.28
C LYS A 586 -5.29 20.08 -33.74
N ARG A 587 -5.04 20.02 -32.43
CA ARG A 587 -4.58 18.79 -31.73
C ARG A 587 -5.57 17.64 -31.91
N HIS A 588 -6.86 17.93 -31.92
CA HIS A 588 -7.93 16.95 -32.12
C HIS A 588 -8.35 16.74 -33.58
N GLY A 589 -7.74 17.46 -34.54
CA GLY A 589 -8.09 17.37 -35.97
C GLY A 589 -9.54 17.83 -36.27
N SER A 590 -10.08 18.72 -35.45
CA SER A 590 -11.45 19.25 -35.55
C SER A 590 -11.47 20.72 -35.94
N THR A 591 -12.58 21.20 -36.48
CA THR A 591 -12.81 22.63 -36.71
C THR A 591 -13.00 23.37 -35.38
N PRO A 592 -12.26 24.47 -35.10
CA PRO A 592 -12.43 25.25 -33.88
C PRO A 592 -13.74 26.06 -33.91
N VAL A 593 -14.83 25.45 -33.45
CA VAL A 593 -16.11 26.15 -33.25
C VAL A 593 -16.17 26.70 -31.83
N LEU A 594 -16.11 28.02 -31.68
CA LEU A 594 -16.11 28.68 -30.37
C LEU A 594 -17.36 29.54 -30.19
N THR A 595 -18.06 29.31 -29.10
CA THR A 595 -19.27 30.05 -28.73
C THR A 595 -18.99 31.03 -27.60
N PHE A 596 -19.43 32.27 -27.79
CA PHE A 596 -19.38 33.34 -26.80
C PHE A 596 -20.77 33.95 -26.61
N ASP A 597 -21.00 34.59 -25.46
CA ASP A 597 -22.12 35.52 -25.28
C ASP A 597 -21.97 36.75 -26.20
N GLN A 598 -22.98 37.62 -26.26
CA GLN A 598 -23.00 38.73 -27.21
C GLN A 598 -21.82 39.73 -27.04
N PRO A 599 -21.52 40.24 -25.82
CA PRO A 599 -20.38 41.12 -25.61
C PRO A 599 -19.03 40.52 -26.01
N LEU A 600 -18.76 39.26 -25.65
CA LEU A 600 -17.48 38.62 -25.95
C LEU A 600 -17.38 38.24 -27.42
N PHE A 601 -18.49 37.81 -28.03
CA PHE A 601 -18.58 37.47 -29.45
C PHE A 601 -18.16 38.64 -30.35
N TRP A 602 -18.63 39.85 -30.04
CA TRP A 602 -18.29 41.04 -30.82
C TRP A 602 -16.78 41.35 -30.79
N LYS A 603 -16.18 41.29 -29.59
CA LYS A 603 -14.74 41.51 -29.40
C LYS A 603 -13.90 40.41 -30.05
N ALA A 604 -14.35 39.15 -29.98
CA ALA A 604 -13.70 38.05 -30.68
C ALA A 604 -13.71 38.26 -32.20
N HIS A 605 -14.83 38.72 -32.75
CA HIS A 605 -14.92 39.08 -34.17
C HIS A 605 -13.97 40.20 -34.56
N GLU A 606 -13.86 41.25 -33.72
CA GLU A 606 -12.91 42.34 -33.94
C GLU A 606 -11.47 41.83 -34.00
N ILE A 607 -11.09 40.91 -33.10
CA ILE A 607 -9.75 40.31 -33.06
C ILE A 607 -9.47 39.51 -34.34
N VAL A 608 -10.40 38.65 -34.78
CA VAL A 608 -10.24 37.82 -35.98
C VAL A 608 -10.16 38.69 -37.24
N ALA A 609 -11.01 39.72 -37.35
CA ALA A 609 -10.98 40.66 -38.47
C ALA A 609 -9.67 41.47 -38.57
N ASN A 610 -9.04 41.73 -37.42
CA ASN A 610 -7.77 42.45 -37.33
C ASN A 610 -6.52 41.63 -37.68
N LYS A 611 -6.65 40.30 -37.71
CA LYS A 611 -5.54 39.38 -37.98
C LYS A 611 -5.92 38.34 -39.05
N PRO A 612 -6.27 38.77 -40.27
CA PRO A 612 -6.69 37.84 -41.33
C PRO A 612 -5.56 36.90 -41.78
N ASP A 613 -4.30 37.33 -41.63
CA ASP A 613 -3.12 36.55 -42.00
C ASP A 613 -2.74 35.48 -40.95
N ASP A 614 -3.35 35.53 -39.76
CA ASP A 614 -3.14 34.53 -38.71
C ASP A 614 -3.99 33.29 -39.04
N ALA A 615 -3.34 32.28 -39.63
CA ALA A 615 -3.98 31.06 -40.09
C ALA A 615 -4.74 30.30 -38.97
N ASP A 616 -4.26 30.38 -37.73
CA ASP A 616 -4.94 29.71 -36.61
C ASP A 616 -6.23 30.47 -36.25
N LEU A 617 -6.22 31.81 -36.20
CA LEU A 617 -7.42 32.63 -35.94
C LEU A 617 -8.42 32.61 -37.11
N ALA A 618 -7.94 32.65 -38.35
CA ALA A 618 -8.79 32.61 -39.54
C ALA A 618 -9.59 31.29 -39.67
N SER A 619 -9.11 30.21 -39.05
CA SER A 619 -9.78 28.92 -39.04
C SER A 619 -10.95 28.83 -38.03
N ILE A 620 -11.06 29.78 -37.10
CA ILE A 620 -12.06 29.76 -36.02
C ILE A 620 -13.44 30.11 -36.57
N VAL A 621 -14.41 29.26 -36.25
CA VAL A 621 -15.82 29.54 -36.48
C VAL A 621 -16.41 30.12 -35.20
N LEU A 622 -16.59 31.44 -35.18
CA LEU A 622 -17.25 32.14 -34.08
C LEU A 622 -18.76 31.93 -34.14
N ARG A 623 -19.36 31.56 -33.01
CA ARG A 623 -20.81 31.38 -32.86
C ARG A 623 -21.35 32.27 -31.75
N LEU A 624 -22.44 32.96 -32.03
CA LEU A 624 -23.17 33.73 -31.03
C LEU A 624 -24.00 32.79 -30.14
N GLY A 625 -23.87 32.93 -28.83
CA GLY A 625 -24.68 32.23 -27.84
C GLY A 625 -26.12 32.71 -27.86
N GLY A 626 -27.06 31.80 -28.14
CA GLY A 626 -28.49 32.13 -28.26
C GLY A 626 -29.24 32.24 -26.93
N PHE A 627 -28.71 31.70 -25.84
CA PHE A 627 -29.46 31.57 -24.58
C PHE A 627 -29.82 32.93 -23.96
N HIS A 628 -28.88 33.86 -23.88
CA HIS A 628 -29.17 35.21 -23.37
C HIS A 628 -30.12 35.98 -24.28
N MET A 629 -30.04 35.77 -25.60
CA MET A 629 -30.97 36.38 -26.55
C MET A 629 -32.40 35.85 -26.35
N GLU A 630 -32.57 34.54 -26.15
CA GLU A 630 -33.86 33.94 -25.78
C GLU A 630 -34.36 34.47 -24.44
N MET A 631 -33.51 34.54 -23.42
CA MET A 631 -33.86 35.07 -22.09
C MET A 631 -34.26 36.55 -22.14
N SER A 632 -33.55 37.38 -22.90
CA SER A 632 -33.90 38.78 -23.13
C SER A 632 -35.23 38.91 -23.88
N PHE A 633 -35.45 38.11 -24.92
CA PHE A 633 -36.73 38.09 -25.64
C PHE A 633 -37.90 37.67 -24.73
N LEU A 634 -37.73 36.62 -23.92
CA LEU A 634 -38.72 36.20 -22.93
C LEU A 634 -38.96 37.28 -21.87
N GLY A 635 -37.90 37.95 -21.40
CA GLY A 635 -37.99 39.08 -20.48
C GLY A 635 -38.75 40.27 -21.05
N CYS A 636 -38.60 40.55 -22.34
CA CYS A 636 -39.36 41.58 -23.07
C CYS A 636 -40.85 41.22 -23.22
N ILE A 637 -41.20 39.93 -23.25
CA ILE A 637 -42.60 39.47 -23.33
C ILE A 637 -43.28 39.43 -21.95
N GLY A 638 -42.51 39.45 -20.85
CA GLY A 638 -43.01 39.72 -19.49
C GLY A 638 -42.38 38.86 -18.40
N ARG A 639 -42.57 39.26 -17.12
CA ARG A 639 -41.97 38.65 -15.92
C ARG A 639 -42.57 37.30 -15.47
N LEU A 640 -43.15 36.51 -16.37
CA LEU A 640 -43.80 35.23 -16.02
C LEU A 640 -42.81 34.12 -15.58
N MET A 641 -41.50 34.37 -15.68
CA MET A 641 -40.42 33.41 -15.38
C MET A 641 -39.57 33.83 -14.17
N GLU A 642 -40.09 34.69 -13.27
CA GLU A 642 -39.42 34.97 -12.00
C GLU A 642 -39.73 33.83 -11.01
N GLY A 643 -38.83 32.86 -10.96
CA GLY A 643 -38.86 31.81 -9.94
C GLY A 643 -38.79 30.39 -10.49
N ARG A 644 -37.59 30.00 -10.93
CA ARG A 644 -36.95 28.71 -10.64
C ARG A 644 -35.61 28.66 -11.38
N ARG A 645 -34.53 28.48 -10.62
CA ARG A 645 -33.17 28.26 -11.12
C ARG A 645 -33.20 27.10 -12.12
N CYS A 646 -32.62 27.30 -13.30
CA CYS A 646 -32.30 26.22 -14.23
C CYS A 646 -31.21 25.33 -13.64
#